data_AF-A0A1G2HS84-F1
#
_entry.id   AF-A0A1G2HS84-F1
#
_cell.length_a   1.000
_cell.length_b   1.000
_cell.length_c   1.000
_cell.angle_alpha   90.00
_cell.angle_beta   90.00
_cell.angle_gamma   90.00
#
_symmetry.space_group_name_H-M   'P 1'
#
loop_
_entity.id
_entity.type
_entity.pdbx_description
1 polymer ?
#
loop_
_entity_poly.entity_id
_entity_poly.type
_entity_poly.pdbx_seq_one_letter_code
_entity_poly.pdbx_strand_id
1 'polypeptide(L)'
;MVSEKIPYGKQSIQEDDLAAVQKALQDDFLTTGPKIKEFEEKFANYVGAKYAVAVSSGTAALHLACLAAGLKPGEELITSPLSFVASANCTLYCGATPVFADITEQGLIDPAEVEKKITAATKIILPVHYGGLPCDLEAIQKIASKHNLVVIEDACHALGARYKESKIGDCTYSQMSCFSFHPVKHITTGEGGMITTNSKDLYEKLLKLRTHGITKNPELFWYKDEGPWHQEMQELGYNYRMTDFQCALGMSQLTKIDSFIEKRRELANKYGEAFKKNPELEMVEEQNDLVNSYHLFILKVKNGKIRRTLFEYLKERDILCQVHYLPIYLQPYYRQKGYKPRLCPNAEQFYEKIISLPIYPSLMEQEQNRVIVNIQQFFMSTRKSRIAIIPARGGSKRIPRKNIKHFLGKPIITYSIECAIKSGLFDEVMVSTDDKEIAEIAIRAGAKVPFLRSEKTANDFAHLAEVMGEVLERYELQGKTFDYFCCLLPTAPFVSVEKMQECFSLMIEKNYDSVCPVRRYTYPIQRALKIEGEKLSMINPENLTKRSQDLMPAYHDSGQFYWMKTESFKRHKLLWTTNSGAVILSDLEVQDIDTEEDWKIAEVKYRILQDSEYASITEEKPKVSFKVGTRIIGSNQPCFIIAEAGVNHNGDFNLAKKLIDVAAAAGVDAVKFQWLTAEGLYVPDAGHFRNEWGEEVDIYQVWKKTEFPGWWIPDLAAYAQSKGLILFASVFDEKGVDILDRHVGMFKIASSETTHLPLLKKAAFTGKPLIFSIGGAQLKEVQEAVATVASTGNKSLSILHCVAKYPAPPSSANLKALKTISTFFPEVVVGYSDHTMDYMGVPSAAVALGAKIIEKHFTLSRAMEGIDHKMSLEPAELKQMVQVVRETEKQLQEGKHIYIDQAWLGDGEITLTEEQRSMMKFVRRKIFVVKPIKKGEVFNPENISVLRPGNRQVESALDPKHYWEIMGKKASCDLFPYTVLTKEDWWNE
;
A
#
# COMPACT_ATOMS: atom_id res chain seq x y z
N MET A 1 18.24 -10.71 -42.52
CA MET A 1 19.50 -10.25 -41.90
C MET A 1 19.13 -9.36 -40.74
N VAL A 2 19.69 -9.59 -39.55
CA VAL A 2 19.47 -8.72 -38.37
C VAL A 2 20.05 -7.34 -38.69
N SER A 3 19.30 -6.27 -38.45
CA SER A 3 19.81 -4.92 -38.64
C SER A 3 20.99 -4.68 -37.70
N GLU A 4 22.08 -4.11 -38.20
CA GLU A 4 23.25 -3.77 -37.39
C GLU A 4 22.85 -2.80 -36.25
N LYS A 5 21.91 -1.88 -36.55
CA LYS A 5 21.35 -0.86 -35.64
C LYS A 5 19.87 -1.07 -35.34
N ILE A 6 19.49 -0.93 -34.06
CA ILE A 6 18.12 -1.02 -33.58
C ILE A 6 17.63 0.39 -33.22
N PRO A 7 16.85 1.07 -34.07
CA PRO A 7 16.30 2.40 -33.76
C PRO A 7 15.23 2.33 -32.66
N TYR A 8 14.91 3.44 -32.00
CA TYR A 8 13.79 3.46 -31.03
C TYR A 8 12.41 3.28 -31.71
N GLY A 9 12.28 3.75 -32.96
CA GLY A 9 11.05 3.72 -33.75
C GLY A 9 11.36 3.60 -35.24
N LYS A 10 10.47 2.95 -35.99
CA LYS A 10 10.63 2.66 -37.42
C LYS A 10 9.27 2.49 -38.10
N GLN A 11 9.12 3.08 -39.28
CA GLN A 11 7.95 2.86 -40.14
C GLN A 11 7.91 1.42 -40.69
N SER A 12 6.71 0.92 -40.97
CA SER A 12 6.51 -0.37 -41.64
C SER A 12 5.75 -0.15 -42.95
N ILE A 13 6.45 -0.32 -44.08
CA ILE A 13 5.91 -0.18 -45.44
C ILE A 13 5.93 -1.55 -46.11
N GLN A 14 4.81 -1.95 -46.69
CA GLN A 14 4.59 -3.24 -47.35
C GLN A 14 4.22 -3.02 -48.83
N GLU A 15 4.17 -4.10 -49.63
CA GLU A 15 3.91 -4.02 -51.07
C GLU A 15 2.52 -3.41 -51.40
N ASP A 16 1.52 -3.64 -50.57
CA ASP A 16 0.19 -3.04 -50.71
C ASP A 16 0.21 -1.52 -50.50
N ASP A 17 1.06 -1.03 -49.59
CA ASP A 17 1.30 0.41 -49.40
C ASP A 17 1.92 1.02 -50.68
N LEU A 18 2.93 0.36 -51.24
CA LEU A 18 3.61 0.80 -52.46
C LEU A 18 2.65 0.84 -53.65
N ALA A 19 1.85 -0.22 -53.82
CA ALA A 19 0.84 -0.29 -54.87
C ALA A 19 -0.24 0.80 -54.73
N ALA A 20 -0.68 1.08 -53.50
CA ALA A 20 -1.66 2.14 -53.23
C ALA A 20 -1.11 3.53 -53.60
N VAL A 21 0.15 3.82 -53.22
CA VAL A 21 0.82 5.08 -53.56
C VAL A 21 1.06 5.18 -55.06
N GLN A 22 1.58 4.12 -55.70
CA GLN A 22 1.84 4.10 -57.14
C GLN A 22 0.56 4.38 -57.92
N LYS A 23 -0.55 3.76 -57.54
CA LYS A 23 -1.85 4.00 -58.17
C LYS A 23 -2.28 5.46 -58.03
N ALA A 24 -2.13 6.06 -56.85
CA ALA A 24 -2.48 7.46 -56.62
C ALA A 24 -1.57 8.44 -57.41
N LEU A 25 -0.30 8.10 -57.59
CA LEU A 25 0.64 8.89 -58.40
C LEU A 25 0.36 8.82 -59.91
N GLN A 26 -0.39 7.82 -60.36
CA GLN A 26 -0.81 7.65 -61.76
C GLN A 26 -2.20 8.22 -62.03
N ASP A 27 -2.89 8.73 -61.01
CA ASP A 27 -4.25 9.29 -61.10
C ASP A 27 -4.20 10.78 -61.50
N ASP A 28 -5.36 11.35 -61.87
CA ASP A 28 -5.48 12.73 -62.35
C ASP A 28 -5.19 13.77 -61.23
N PHE A 29 -5.28 13.36 -59.96
CA PHE A 29 -5.14 14.24 -58.79
C PHE A 29 -4.01 13.79 -57.87
N LEU A 30 -2.97 14.63 -57.77
CA LEU A 30 -1.84 14.38 -56.86
C LEU A 30 -1.95 15.09 -55.50
N THR A 31 -2.71 16.18 -55.41
CA THR A 31 -2.85 17.00 -54.19
C THR A 31 -4.24 16.87 -53.59
N THR A 32 -5.14 17.83 -53.80
CA THR A 32 -6.46 17.89 -53.16
C THR A 32 -7.51 17.18 -54.02
N GLY A 33 -7.43 15.86 -54.10
CA GLY A 33 -8.31 15.01 -54.90
C GLY A 33 -9.30 14.18 -54.07
N PRO A 34 -9.95 13.19 -54.68
CA PRO A 34 -10.96 12.37 -54.02
C PRO A 34 -10.41 11.54 -52.85
N LYS A 35 -9.10 11.21 -52.83
CA LYS A 35 -8.53 10.33 -51.79
C LYS A 35 -8.51 10.97 -50.41
N ILE A 36 -8.49 12.30 -50.32
CA ILE A 36 -8.60 13.00 -49.03
C ILE A 36 -9.91 12.65 -48.34
N LYS A 37 -11.04 12.81 -49.04
CA LYS A 37 -12.36 12.56 -48.47
C LYS A 37 -12.53 11.08 -48.10
N GLU A 38 -12.07 10.18 -48.96
CA GLU A 38 -12.08 8.73 -48.67
C GLU A 38 -11.29 8.39 -47.39
N PHE A 39 -10.12 9.01 -47.21
CA PHE A 39 -9.30 8.79 -46.02
C PHE A 39 -9.93 9.38 -44.76
N GLU A 40 -10.48 10.60 -44.85
CA GLU A 40 -11.22 11.24 -43.76
C GLU A 40 -12.41 10.37 -43.31
N GLU A 41 -13.23 9.89 -44.24
CA GLU A 41 -14.39 9.02 -43.93
C GLU A 41 -13.95 7.69 -43.30
N LYS A 42 -12.94 7.03 -43.85
CA LYS A 42 -12.41 5.77 -43.28
C LYS A 42 -11.83 5.98 -41.89
N PHE A 43 -11.12 7.09 -41.66
CA PHE A 43 -10.52 7.39 -40.36
C PHE A 43 -11.59 7.71 -39.32
N ALA A 44 -12.58 8.56 -39.66
CA ALA A 44 -13.72 8.88 -38.81
C ALA A 44 -14.45 7.61 -38.38
N ASN A 45 -14.74 6.72 -39.34
CA ASN A 45 -15.35 5.42 -39.06
C ASN A 45 -14.49 4.52 -38.16
N TYR A 46 -13.17 4.50 -38.34
CA TYR A 46 -12.28 3.67 -37.52
C TYR A 46 -12.29 4.09 -36.05
N VAL A 47 -12.17 5.39 -35.77
CA VAL A 47 -12.13 5.91 -34.38
C VAL A 47 -13.52 6.10 -33.78
N GLY A 48 -14.58 6.19 -34.60
CA GLY A 48 -15.96 6.38 -34.14
C GLY A 48 -16.42 7.84 -34.08
N ALA A 49 -15.71 8.77 -34.73
CA ALA A 49 -16.12 10.17 -34.84
C ALA A 49 -17.05 10.42 -36.03
N LYS A 50 -17.83 11.50 -35.99
CA LYS A 50 -18.69 11.89 -37.13
C LYS A 50 -17.92 12.49 -38.29
N TYR A 51 -16.89 13.28 -37.99
CA TYR A 51 -16.14 14.02 -38.99
C TYR A 51 -14.63 13.92 -38.74
N ALA A 52 -13.85 13.94 -39.83
CA ALA A 52 -12.40 14.00 -39.78
C ALA A 52 -11.88 14.97 -40.85
N VAL A 53 -10.77 15.65 -40.57
CA VAL A 53 -10.11 16.61 -41.46
C VAL A 53 -8.63 16.27 -41.57
N ALA A 54 -8.21 15.82 -42.74
CA ALA A 54 -6.81 15.48 -43.02
C ALA A 54 -5.99 16.75 -43.24
N VAL A 55 -4.80 16.80 -42.65
CA VAL A 55 -3.89 17.96 -42.67
C VAL A 55 -2.43 17.52 -42.87
N SER A 56 -1.57 18.47 -43.19
CA SER A 56 -0.18 18.22 -43.55
C SER A 56 0.72 17.68 -42.42
N SER A 57 0.34 17.85 -41.15
CA SER A 57 1.09 17.31 -39.99
C SER A 57 0.25 17.30 -38.71
N GLY A 58 0.69 16.56 -37.68
CA GLY A 58 0.08 16.64 -36.34
C GLY A 58 0.20 18.02 -35.69
N THR A 59 1.26 18.79 -35.99
CA THR A 59 1.39 20.17 -35.53
C THR A 59 0.36 21.09 -36.20
N ALA A 60 0.12 20.90 -37.52
CA ALA A 60 -0.94 21.60 -38.23
C ALA A 60 -2.32 21.25 -37.64
N ALA A 61 -2.53 19.98 -37.26
CA ALA A 61 -3.75 19.53 -36.62
C ALA A 61 -4.02 20.29 -35.31
N LEU A 62 -3.05 20.31 -34.40
CA LEU A 62 -3.14 21.01 -33.12
C LEU A 62 -3.37 22.53 -33.28
N HIS A 63 -2.66 23.15 -34.23
CA HIS A 63 -2.82 24.58 -34.49
C HIS A 63 -4.22 24.92 -35.03
N LEU A 64 -4.71 24.20 -36.04
CA LEU A 64 -6.05 24.44 -36.57
C LEU A 64 -7.14 24.14 -35.55
N ALA A 65 -6.97 23.12 -34.71
CA ALA A 65 -7.90 22.81 -33.64
C ALA A 65 -7.99 23.97 -32.63
N CYS A 66 -6.86 24.57 -32.23
CA CYS A 66 -6.85 25.74 -31.35
C CYS A 66 -7.57 26.95 -31.98
N LEU A 67 -7.32 27.23 -33.26
CA LEU A 67 -8.00 28.31 -34.00
C LEU A 67 -9.51 28.05 -34.17
N ALA A 68 -9.88 26.79 -34.46
CA ALA A 68 -11.26 26.38 -34.60
C ALA A 68 -12.03 26.54 -33.28
N ALA A 69 -11.43 26.14 -32.15
CA ALA A 69 -11.92 26.36 -30.80
C ALA A 69 -11.98 27.84 -30.39
N GLY A 70 -11.37 28.73 -31.18
CA GLY A 70 -11.46 30.17 -31.01
C GLY A 70 -10.48 30.74 -30.00
N LEU A 71 -9.33 30.08 -29.80
CA LEU A 71 -8.24 30.58 -28.96
C LEU A 71 -7.66 31.88 -29.53
N LYS A 72 -7.52 32.90 -28.69
CA LYS A 72 -7.10 34.26 -29.07
C LYS A 72 -5.88 34.75 -28.28
N PRO A 73 -5.20 35.81 -28.76
CA PRO A 73 -4.17 36.49 -27.98
C PRO A 73 -4.69 36.95 -26.61
N GLY A 74 -3.88 36.74 -25.57
CA GLY A 74 -4.23 37.05 -24.18
C GLY A 74 -4.98 35.93 -23.44
N GLU A 75 -5.40 34.86 -24.12
CA GLU A 75 -5.99 33.67 -23.50
C GLU A 75 -4.93 32.62 -23.17
N GLU A 76 -5.33 31.60 -22.40
CA GLU A 76 -4.49 30.52 -21.92
C GLU A 76 -4.98 29.15 -22.40
N LEU A 77 -4.01 28.26 -22.67
CA LEU A 77 -4.24 26.85 -22.91
C LEU A 77 -3.43 26.03 -21.92
N ILE A 78 -4.09 25.17 -21.15
CA ILE A 78 -3.45 24.28 -20.17
C ILE A 78 -3.07 22.96 -20.85
N THR A 79 -1.81 22.53 -20.73
CA THR A 79 -1.33 21.26 -21.29
C THR A 79 -0.27 20.60 -20.41
N SER A 80 0.14 19.39 -20.81
CA SER A 80 1.18 18.61 -20.14
C SER A 80 2.56 19.23 -20.38
N PRO A 81 3.43 19.33 -19.36
CA PRO A 81 4.84 19.65 -19.56
C PRO A 81 5.59 18.51 -20.25
N LEU A 82 5.09 17.27 -20.15
CA LEU A 82 5.73 16.08 -20.69
C LEU A 82 5.12 15.71 -22.06
N SER A 83 5.55 16.41 -23.10
CA SER A 83 5.16 16.15 -24.49
C SER A 83 6.23 16.63 -25.48
N PHE A 84 6.03 16.32 -26.76
CA PHE A 84 6.73 17.02 -27.82
C PHE A 84 6.29 18.50 -27.85
N VAL A 85 7.23 19.39 -28.20
CA VAL A 85 7.01 20.86 -28.11
C VAL A 85 5.82 21.37 -28.93
N ALA A 86 5.35 20.62 -29.93
CA ALA A 86 4.18 20.98 -30.73
C ALA A 86 2.91 21.20 -29.89
N SER A 87 2.69 20.43 -28.82
CA SER A 87 1.50 20.51 -27.95
C SER A 87 1.38 21.85 -27.22
N ALA A 88 2.50 22.55 -27.02
CA ALA A 88 2.52 23.89 -26.43
C ALA A 88 2.79 25.00 -27.46
N ASN A 89 3.48 24.69 -28.56
CA ASN A 89 3.73 25.66 -29.63
C ASN A 89 2.43 26.07 -30.35
N CYS A 90 1.45 25.17 -30.47
CA CYS A 90 0.16 25.49 -31.09
C CYS A 90 -0.54 26.67 -30.40
N THR A 91 -0.41 26.79 -29.08
CA THR A 91 -0.89 27.92 -28.29
C THR A 91 -0.22 29.22 -28.70
N LEU A 92 1.11 29.18 -28.86
CA LEU A 92 1.91 30.34 -29.23
C LEU A 92 1.64 30.81 -30.66
N TYR A 93 1.33 29.88 -31.59
CA TYR A 93 0.92 30.24 -32.95
C TYR A 93 -0.39 31.04 -32.99
N CYS A 94 -1.27 30.84 -32.00
CA CYS A 94 -2.48 31.65 -31.81
C CYS A 94 -2.26 32.97 -31.06
N GLY A 95 -1.01 33.27 -30.66
CA GLY A 95 -0.68 34.42 -29.81
C GLY A 95 -1.11 34.29 -28.34
N ALA A 96 -1.51 33.09 -27.92
CA ALA A 96 -1.96 32.77 -26.56
C ALA A 96 -0.80 32.27 -25.67
N THR A 97 -1.08 32.05 -24.38
CA THR A 97 -0.08 31.62 -23.39
C THR A 97 -0.26 30.14 -22.99
N PRO A 98 0.75 29.28 -23.16
CA PRO A 98 0.68 27.91 -22.67
C PRO A 98 0.89 27.87 -21.15
N VAL A 99 0.00 27.19 -20.44
CA VAL A 99 0.07 26.94 -19.01
C VAL A 99 0.32 25.45 -18.79
N PHE A 100 1.27 25.11 -17.92
CA PHE A 100 1.64 23.72 -17.66
C PHE A 100 1.06 23.24 -16.34
N ALA A 101 0.33 22.12 -16.39
CA ALA A 101 -0.16 21.39 -15.22
C ALA A 101 0.71 20.14 -15.03
N ASP A 102 1.08 19.82 -13.79
CA ASP A 102 1.98 18.69 -13.52
C ASP A 102 1.34 17.32 -13.85
N ILE A 103 2.13 16.26 -13.79
CA ILE A 103 1.76 14.92 -14.23
C ILE A 103 1.55 13.94 -13.07
N THR A 104 0.84 12.85 -13.37
CA THR A 104 0.73 11.65 -12.55
C THR A 104 2.00 10.79 -12.67
N GLU A 105 2.09 9.74 -11.85
CA GLU A 105 3.20 8.77 -11.89
C GLU A 105 3.34 8.05 -13.24
N GLN A 106 2.27 7.98 -14.04
CA GLN A 106 2.28 7.36 -15.37
C GLN A 106 2.85 8.30 -16.46
N GLY A 107 3.08 9.57 -16.16
CA GLY A 107 3.50 10.56 -17.16
C GLY A 107 2.34 11.28 -17.85
N LEU A 108 1.10 11.09 -17.38
CA LEU A 108 -0.10 11.73 -17.92
C LEU A 108 -0.39 13.03 -17.16
N ILE A 109 -1.02 14.01 -17.81
CA ILE A 109 -1.43 15.24 -17.14
C ILE A 109 -2.40 14.93 -15.99
N ASP A 110 -2.18 15.51 -14.81
CA ASP A 110 -3.04 15.29 -13.63
C ASP A 110 -4.27 16.22 -13.68
N PRO A 111 -5.51 15.70 -13.71
CA PRO A 111 -6.73 16.52 -13.68
C PRO A 111 -6.78 17.49 -12.48
N ALA A 112 -6.26 17.10 -11.31
CA ALA A 112 -6.24 17.96 -10.13
C ALA A 112 -5.28 19.14 -10.31
N GLU A 113 -4.15 18.93 -10.98
CA GLU A 113 -3.23 20.02 -11.33
C GLU A 113 -3.80 20.91 -12.42
N VAL A 114 -4.54 20.36 -13.39
CA VAL A 114 -5.28 21.15 -14.39
C VAL A 114 -6.23 22.11 -13.69
N GLU A 115 -7.08 21.63 -12.78
CA GLU A 115 -8.08 22.47 -12.10
C GLU A 115 -7.43 23.62 -11.31
N LYS A 116 -6.28 23.38 -10.67
CA LYS A 116 -5.52 24.42 -9.93
C LYS A 116 -4.94 25.52 -10.83
N LYS A 117 -4.72 25.25 -12.12
CA LYS A 117 -4.12 26.18 -13.07
C LYS A 117 -5.15 27.00 -13.85
N ILE A 118 -6.44 26.73 -13.67
CA ILE A 118 -7.50 27.46 -14.36
C ILE A 118 -7.56 28.91 -13.86
N THR A 119 -7.57 29.84 -14.81
CA THR A 119 -7.78 31.27 -14.60
C THR A 119 -8.96 31.76 -15.45
N ALA A 120 -9.34 33.03 -15.30
CA ALA A 120 -10.31 33.67 -16.18
C ALA A 120 -9.86 33.76 -17.64
N ALA A 121 -8.55 33.65 -17.92
CA ALA A 121 -8.00 33.64 -19.26
C ALA A 121 -7.96 32.23 -19.88
N THR A 122 -8.16 31.18 -19.09
CA THR A 122 -8.13 29.80 -19.58
C THR A 122 -9.27 29.55 -20.55
N LYS A 123 -8.94 29.03 -21.73
CA LYS A 123 -9.91 28.70 -22.78
C LYS A 123 -9.92 27.23 -23.18
N ILE A 124 -8.74 26.59 -23.18
CA ILE A 124 -8.55 25.24 -23.70
C ILE A 124 -7.78 24.39 -22.69
N ILE A 125 -8.21 23.14 -22.51
CA ILE A 125 -7.42 22.08 -21.89
C ILE A 125 -6.98 21.13 -23.00
N LEU A 126 -5.68 20.91 -23.14
CA LEU A 126 -5.07 20.07 -24.16
C LEU A 126 -4.32 18.90 -23.50
N PRO A 127 -5.01 17.80 -23.15
CA PRO A 127 -4.33 16.61 -22.63
C PRO A 127 -3.52 15.92 -23.72
N VAL A 128 -2.41 15.32 -23.31
CA VAL A 128 -1.52 14.55 -24.20
C VAL A 128 -1.56 13.09 -23.78
N HIS A 129 -1.98 12.21 -24.69
CA HIS A 129 -1.99 10.76 -24.48
C HIS A 129 -0.58 10.18 -24.56
N TYR A 130 0.21 10.48 -23.54
CA TYR A 130 1.64 10.29 -23.50
C TYR A 130 2.03 8.80 -23.62
N GLY A 131 3.00 8.49 -24.50
CA GLY A 131 3.39 7.11 -24.82
C GLY A 131 2.34 6.25 -25.53
N GLY A 132 1.13 6.77 -25.75
CA GLY A 132 -0.03 6.06 -26.25
C GLY A 132 -0.99 5.55 -25.19
N LEU A 133 -0.74 5.90 -23.92
CA LEU A 133 -1.65 5.67 -22.81
C LEU A 133 -2.69 6.80 -22.76
N PRO A 134 -3.99 6.48 -22.74
CA PRO A 134 -5.06 7.48 -22.58
C PRO A 134 -4.98 8.27 -21.27
N CYS A 135 -5.39 9.53 -21.31
CA CYS A 135 -5.59 10.37 -20.12
C CYS A 135 -6.97 10.06 -19.50
N ASP A 136 -7.19 10.52 -18.26
CA ASP A 136 -8.52 10.47 -17.64
C ASP A 136 -9.46 11.50 -18.28
N LEU A 137 -10.01 11.13 -19.43
CA LEU A 137 -10.82 12.02 -20.27
C LEU A 137 -12.13 12.42 -19.58
N GLU A 138 -12.75 11.52 -18.80
CA GLU A 138 -13.97 11.86 -18.08
C GLU A 138 -13.72 12.91 -16.99
N ALA A 139 -12.64 12.78 -16.23
CA ALA A 139 -12.28 13.76 -15.20
C ALA A 139 -11.94 15.13 -15.84
N ILE A 140 -11.16 15.13 -16.91
CA ILE A 140 -10.80 16.36 -17.64
C ILE A 140 -12.04 17.02 -18.23
N GLN A 141 -12.95 16.24 -18.83
CA GLN A 141 -14.20 16.77 -19.33
C GLN A 141 -14.99 17.43 -18.20
N LYS A 142 -15.17 16.76 -17.05
CA LYS A 142 -15.95 17.29 -15.93
C LYS A 142 -15.44 18.66 -15.49
N ILE A 143 -14.12 18.82 -15.41
CA ILE A 143 -13.47 20.10 -15.12
C ILE A 143 -13.77 21.11 -16.24
N ALA A 144 -13.60 20.73 -17.50
CA ALA A 144 -13.86 21.60 -18.64
C ALA A 144 -15.32 22.10 -18.66
N SER A 145 -16.29 21.22 -18.42
CA SER A 145 -17.71 21.58 -18.35
C SER A 145 -18.01 22.54 -17.20
N LYS A 146 -17.44 22.32 -16.01
CA LYS A 146 -17.58 23.21 -14.86
C LYS A 146 -17.10 24.64 -15.16
N HIS A 147 -16.07 24.78 -15.98
CA HIS A 147 -15.43 26.07 -16.29
C HIS A 147 -15.73 26.59 -17.72
N ASN A 148 -16.61 25.93 -18.47
CA ASN A 148 -16.94 26.25 -19.87
C ASN A 148 -15.72 26.33 -20.81
N LEU A 149 -14.81 25.35 -20.67
CA LEU A 149 -13.57 25.22 -21.44
C LEU A 149 -13.73 24.20 -22.57
N VAL A 150 -12.91 24.33 -23.62
CA VAL A 150 -12.83 23.36 -24.71
C VAL A 150 -11.74 22.33 -24.41
N VAL A 151 -12.02 21.05 -24.65
CA VAL A 151 -11.03 19.96 -24.57
C VAL A 151 -10.60 19.59 -25.98
N ILE A 152 -9.29 19.63 -26.21
CA ILE A 152 -8.65 19.18 -27.46
C ILE A 152 -7.63 18.09 -27.11
N GLU A 153 -7.85 16.87 -27.54
CA GLU A 153 -6.88 15.79 -27.29
C GLU A 153 -5.67 15.92 -28.23
N ASP A 154 -4.46 15.86 -27.68
CA ASP A 154 -3.27 15.51 -28.44
C ASP A 154 -3.10 13.97 -28.43
N ALA A 155 -3.66 13.36 -29.46
CA ALA A 155 -3.65 11.93 -29.72
C ALA A 155 -2.56 11.52 -30.73
N CYS A 156 -1.52 12.34 -30.92
CA CYS A 156 -0.42 12.03 -31.85
C CYS A 156 0.33 10.73 -31.52
N HIS A 157 0.18 10.22 -30.29
CA HIS A 157 0.74 8.96 -29.82
C HIS A 157 -0.32 7.88 -29.55
N ALA A 158 -1.61 8.09 -29.87
CA ALA A 158 -2.68 7.28 -29.28
C ALA A 158 -3.68 6.71 -30.29
N LEU A 159 -3.32 6.64 -31.58
CA LEU A 159 -4.17 5.98 -32.57
C LEU A 159 -4.41 4.51 -32.18
N GLY A 160 -5.69 4.16 -32.02
CA GLY A 160 -6.17 2.84 -31.62
C GLY A 160 -6.00 2.49 -30.14
N ALA A 161 -5.56 3.44 -29.31
CA ALA A 161 -5.72 3.33 -27.85
C ALA A 161 -7.21 3.39 -27.49
N ARG A 162 -7.59 2.84 -26.32
CA ARG A 162 -8.98 2.90 -25.82
C ARG A 162 -9.06 3.44 -24.41
N TYR A 163 -9.99 4.36 -24.21
CA TYR A 163 -10.40 4.83 -22.89
C TYR A 163 -11.79 4.27 -22.61
N LYS A 164 -11.89 3.34 -21.66
CA LYS A 164 -13.07 2.51 -21.42
C LYS A 164 -13.46 1.78 -22.72
N GLU A 165 -14.73 1.87 -23.11
CA GLU A 165 -15.20 1.19 -24.32
C GLU A 165 -14.86 1.93 -25.62
N SER A 166 -14.47 3.21 -25.54
CA SER A 166 -14.26 4.10 -26.68
C SER A 166 -12.82 4.12 -27.17
N LYS A 167 -12.62 4.23 -28.50
CA LYS A 167 -11.30 4.51 -29.07
C LYS A 167 -10.96 5.99 -28.88
N ILE A 168 -9.68 6.28 -28.65
CA ILE A 168 -9.18 7.65 -28.71
C ILE A 168 -9.45 8.22 -30.11
N GLY A 169 -10.03 9.42 -30.15
CA GLY A 169 -10.47 10.07 -31.38
C GLY A 169 -11.96 10.07 -31.63
N ASP A 170 -12.77 9.32 -30.88
CA ASP A 170 -14.23 9.32 -31.01
C ASP A 170 -14.89 10.64 -30.60
N CYS A 171 -14.16 11.49 -29.87
CA CYS A 171 -14.60 12.77 -29.31
C CYS A 171 -15.87 12.65 -28.45
N THR A 172 -15.98 11.59 -27.65
CA THR A 172 -17.06 11.46 -26.64
C THR A 172 -16.84 12.42 -25.47
N TYR A 173 -15.59 12.62 -25.05
CA TYR A 173 -15.21 13.46 -23.91
C TYR A 173 -14.47 14.75 -24.31
N SER A 174 -14.35 15.02 -25.60
CA SER A 174 -13.62 16.17 -26.14
C SER A 174 -14.35 16.79 -27.34
N GLN A 175 -13.99 18.02 -27.70
CA GLN A 175 -14.54 18.66 -28.90
C GLN A 175 -13.77 18.26 -30.16
N MET A 176 -12.46 18.04 -30.03
CA MET A 176 -11.57 17.64 -31.12
C MET A 176 -10.46 16.72 -30.62
N SER A 177 -9.96 15.84 -31.48
CA SER A 177 -8.77 15.01 -31.22
C SER A 177 -7.81 15.09 -32.41
N CYS A 178 -6.52 15.26 -32.13
CA CYS A 178 -5.48 15.52 -33.13
C CYS A 178 -4.49 14.36 -33.23
N PHE A 179 -4.24 13.88 -34.45
CA PHE A 179 -3.37 12.75 -34.75
C PHE A 179 -2.18 13.15 -35.63
N SER A 180 -1.12 12.34 -35.59
CA SER A 180 0.07 12.49 -36.43
C SER A 180 0.36 11.22 -37.20
N PHE A 181 0.82 11.37 -38.45
CA PHE A 181 1.23 10.30 -39.36
C PHE A 181 2.70 10.42 -39.78
N HIS A 182 3.51 11.05 -38.92
CA HIS A 182 4.97 11.08 -39.04
C HIS A 182 5.55 9.64 -39.04
N PRO A 183 6.72 9.35 -39.66
CA PRO A 183 7.18 7.97 -39.90
C PRO A 183 7.30 7.06 -38.68
N VAL A 184 7.55 7.63 -37.49
CA VAL A 184 7.65 6.83 -36.26
C VAL A 184 6.30 6.51 -35.59
N LYS A 185 5.17 7.06 -36.06
CA LYS A 185 3.83 6.86 -35.46
C LYS A 185 3.25 5.48 -35.80
N HIS A 186 2.04 5.20 -35.31
CA HIS A 186 1.37 3.90 -35.50
C HIS A 186 1.14 3.56 -36.97
N ILE A 187 0.68 4.56 -37.73
CA ILE A 187 0.65 4.56 -39.18
C ILE A 187 1.44 5.77 -39.67
N THR A 188 1.90 5.70 -40.92
CA THR A 188 2.59 6.83 -41.54
C THR A 188 2.02 7.18 -42.90
N THR A 189 2.14 8.45 -43.27
CA THR A 189 1.89 8.96 -44.61
C THR A 189 3.11 9.72 -45.15
N GLY A 190 4.31 9.38 -44.67
CA GLY A 190 5.51 10.20 -44.79
C GLY A 190 5.45 11.41 -43.85
N GLU A 191 4.53 12.33 -44.11
CA GLU A 191 4.12 13.41 -43.21
C GLU A 191 2.59 13.52 -43.26
N GLY A 192 1.96 13.94 -42.16
CA GLY A 192 0.50 14.07 -42.12
C GLY A 192 -0.06 14.17 -40.72
N GLY A 193 -1.34 14.52 -40.65
CA GLY A 193 -2.15 14.52 -39.44
C GLY A 193 -3.63 14.47 -39.74
N MET A 194 -4.43 14.32 -38.69
CA MET A 194 -5.89 14.28 -38.78
C MET A 194 -6.47 15.00 -37.57
N ILE A 195 -7.58 15.70 -37.76
CA ILE A 195 -8.41 16.23 -36.67
C ILE A 195 -9.77 15.54 -36.75
N THR A 196 -10.24 14.93 -35.66
CA THR A 196 -11.60 14.40 -35.58
C THR A 196 -12.48 15.28 -34.72
N THR A 197 -13.79 15.30 -35.02
CA THR A 197 -14.79 16.04 -34.22
C THR A 197 -16.19 15.49 -34.46
N ASN A 198 -17.07 15.71 -33.48
CA ASN A 198 -18.50 15.45 -33.59
C ASN A 198 -19.34 16.70 -33.90
N SER A 199 -18.70 17.88 -33.96
CA SER A 199 -19.36 19.15 -34.28
C SER A 199 -19.22 19.50 -35.75
N LYS A 200 -20.36 19.71 -36.42
CA LYS A 200 -20.39 20.13 -37.82
C LYS A 200 -19.78 21.53 -38.00
N ASP A 201 -20.02 22.44 -37.05
CA ASP A 201 -19.50 23.81 -37.10
C ASP A 201 -17.97 23.84 -37.02
N LEU A 202 -17.40 23.02 -36.12
CA LEU A 202 -15.94 22.89 -36.02
C LEU A 202 -15.37 22.26 -37.30
N TYR A 203 -16.02 21.22 -37.84
CA TYR A 203 -15.63 20.58 -39.09
C TYR A 203 -15.58 21.58 -40.26
N GLU A 204 -16.64 22.36 -40.48
CA GLU A 204 -16.70 23.35 -41.56
C GLU A 204 -15.65 24.46 -41.39
N LYS A 205 -15.39 24.89 -40.15
CA LYS A 205 -14.33 25.86 -39.85
C LYS A 205 -12.94 25.29 -40.14
N LEU A 206 -12.68 24.04 -39.76
CA LEU A 206 -11.42 23.35 -40.03
C LEU A 206 -11.15 23.21 -41.54
N LEU A 207 -12.17 22.88 -42.35
CA LEU A 207 -12.04 22.79 -43.81
C LEU A 207 -11.59 24.11 -44.44
N LYS A 208 -12.19 25.23 -43.99
CA LYS A 208 -11.80 26.58 -44.44
C LYS A 208 -10.38 26.92 -44.00
N LEU A 209 -10.06 26.74 -42.71
CA LEU A 209 -8.74 27.07 -42.15
C LEU A 209 -7.60 26.26 -42.77
N ARG A 210 -7.82 25.01 -43.17
CA ARG A 210 -6.83 24.16 -43.86
C ARG A 210 -6.40 24.74 -45.22
N THR A 211 -7.26 25.55 -45.85
CA THR A 211 -7.21 25.85 -47.28
C THR A 211 -7.37 27.35 -47.56
N HIS A 212 -6.48 28.16 -46.97
CA HIS A 212 -6.43 29.63 -47.12
C HIS A 212 -7.68 30.39 -46.66
N GLY A 213 -8.68 29.74 -46.06
CA GLY A 213 -9.95 30.37 -45.70
C GLY A 213 -10.82 30.71 -46.91
N ILE A 214 -10.56 30.05 -48.05
CA ILE A 214 -11.28 30.26 -49.30
C ILE A 214 -12.54 29.40 -49.31
N THR A 215 -13.67 30.00 -49.67
CA THR A 215 -14.91 29.29 -50.01
C THR A 215 -15.24 29.44 -51.49
N LYS A 216 -15.90 28.42 -52.03
CA LYS A 216 -16.52 28.43 -53.38
C LYS A 216 -18.05 28.33 -53.30
N ASN A 217 -18.62 28.36 -52.10
CA ASN A 217 -20.07 28.30 -51.92
C ASN A 217 -20.70 29.68 -52.19
N PRO A 218 -21.52 29.84 -53.26
CA PRO A 218 -22.15 31.12 -53.59
C PRO A 218 -23.05 31.68 -52.49
N GLU A 219 -23.63 30.83 -51.64
CA GLU A 219 -24.46 31.26 -50.50
C GLU A 219 -23.65 32.08 -49.49
N LEU A 220 -22.36 31.77 -49.35
CA LEU A 220 -21.48 32.45 -48.42
C LEU A 220 -20.87 33.73 -48.99
N PHE A 221 -20.82 33.90 -50.33
CA PHE A 221 -20.12 35.02 -50.97
C PHE A 221 -20.65 36.40 -50.53
N TRP A 222 -19.77 37.36 -50.33
CA TRP A 222 -20.09 38.78 -50.17
C TRP A 222 -20.43 39.41 -51.53
N TYR A 223 -19.79 38.97 -52.60
CA TYR A 223 -20.02 39.43 -53.97
C TYR A 223 -20.89 38.41 -54.73
N LYS A 224 -22.17 38.73 -54.98
CA LYS A 224 -23.21 37.76 -55.40
C LYS A 224 -23.30 37.44 -56.90
N ASP A 225 -22.57 38.11 -57.78
CA ASP A 225 -22.80 38.02 -59.26
C ASP A 225 -21.51 37.90 -60.12
N GLU A 226 -20.42 37.35 -59.58
CA GLU A 226 -19.12 37.27 -60.27
C GLU A 226 -18.96 36.06 -61.23
N GLY A 227 -19.87 35.08 -61.21
CA GLY A 227 -19.81 33.88 -62.08
C GLY A 227 -19.14 32.63 -61.46
N PRO A 228 -19.13 31.48 -62.16
CA PRO A 228 -18.75 30.17 -61.58
C PRO A 228 -17.26 29.98 -61.26
N TRP A 229 -16.38 30.89 -61.71
CA TRP A 229 -14.96 30.90 -61.36
C TRP A 229 -14.67 31.60 -60.03
N HIS A 230 -15.64 32.37 -59.51
CA HIS A 230 -15.45 33.21 -58.34
C HIS A 230 -15.22 32.40 -57.07
N GLN A 231 -14.35 32.91 -56.21
CA GLN A 231 -14.04 32.34 -54.90
C GLN A 231 -13.60 33.47 -53.97
N GLU A 232 -13.94 33.35 -52.70
CA GLU A 232 -13.65 34.39 -51.71
C GLU A 232 -12.85 33.84 -50.55
N MET A 233 -11.80 34.55 -50.18
CA MET A 233 -11.11 34.37 -48.90
C MET A 233 -11.88 35.13 -47.83
N GLN A 234 -12.64 34.41 -47.00
CA GLN A 234 -13.52 35.02 -45.99
C GLN A 234 -12.86 35.14 -44.62
N GLU A 235 -11.80 34.38 -44.40
CA GLU A 235 -11.01 34.43 -43.18
C GLU A 235 -9.55 34.07 -43.50
N LEU A 236 -8.63 34.42 -42.59
CA LEU A 236 -7.22 34.05 -42.75
C LEU A 236 -6.99 32.58 -42.43
N GLY A 237 -6.99 31.73 -43.47
CA GLY A 237 -6.58 30.33 -43.36
C GLY A 237 -5.12 30.07 -43.78
N TYR A 238 -4.73 28.80 -43.71
CA TYR A 238 -3.36 28.33 -43.91
C TYR A 238 -3.25 27.39 -45.12
N ASN A 239 -2.03 27.02 -45.49
CA ASN A 239 -1.78 25.95 -46.44
C ASN A 239 -1.34 24.68 -45.70
N TYR A 240 -2.29 23.97 -45.10
CA TYR A 240 -2.05 22.70 -44.40
C TYR A 240 -2.71 21.53 -45.10
N ARG A 241 -2.83 21.61 -46.43
CA ARG A 241 -3.39 20.55 -47.26
C ARG A 241 -2.52 19.28 -47.19
N MET A 242 -3.17 18.13 -47.09
CA MET A 242 -2.57 16.83 -47.34
C MET A 242 -2.72 16.46 -48.82
N THR A 243 -1.92 15.53 -49.33
CA THR A 243 -1.94 15.10 -50.74
C THR A 243 -2.59 13.73 -50.93
N ASP A 244 -3.18 13.48 -52.10
CA ASP A 244 -3.90 12.24 -52.41
C ASP A 244 -3.03 10.99 -52.29
N PHE A 245 -1.75 11.06 -52.67
CA PHE A 245 -0.83 9.92 -52.53
C PHE A 245 -0.49 9.64 -51.05
N GLN A 246 -0.42 10.67 -50.20
CA GLN A 246 -0.28 10.50 -48.76
C GLN A 246 -1.55 9.88 -48.14
N CYS A 247 -2.72 10.30 -48.60
CA CYS A 247 -4.00 9.71 -48.18
C CYS A 247 -4.15 8.25 -48.63
N ALA A 248 -3.67 7.90 -49.83
CA ALA A 248 -3.63 6.52 -50.31
C ALA A 248 -2.76 5.63 -49.42
N LEU A 249 -1.57 6.11 -49.04
CA LEU A 249 -0.70 5.43 -48.06
C LEU A 249 -1.40 5.29 -46.70
N GLY A 250 -2.01 6.37 -46.21
CA GLY A 250 -2.72 6.39 -44.93
C GLY A 250 -3.88 5.40 -44.88
N MET A 251 -4.66 5.28 -45.97
CA MET A 251 -5.73 4.30 -46.08
C MET A 251 -5.21 2.87 -46.07
N SER A 252 -4.13 2.56 -46.80
CA SER A 252 -3.52 1.23 -46.77
C SER A 252 -3.03 0.90 -45.36
N GLN A 253 -2.28 1.80 -44.72
CA GLN A 253 -1.78 1.63 -43.36
C GLN A 253 -2.91 1.48 -42.33
N LEU A 254 -4.02 2.23 -42.48
CA LEU A 254 -5.16 2.16 -41.58
C LEU A 254 -5.82 0.79 -41.56
N THR A 255 -5.75 0.00 -42.65
CA THR A 255 -6.24 -1.39 -42.64
C THR A 255 -5.41 -2.32 -41.75
N LYS A 256 -4.18 -1.93 -41.40
CA LYS A 256 -3.20 -2.72 -40.64
C LYS A 256 -3.09 -2.27 -39.18
N ILE A 257 -3.73 -1.17 -38.79
CA ILE A 257 -3.56 -0.52 -37.48
C ILE A 257 -3.74 -1.48 -36.28
N ASP A 258 -4.80 -2.30 -36.28
CA ASP A 258 -5.09 -3.19 -35.15
C ASP A 258 -3.97 -4.23 -34.99
N SER A 259 -3.50 -4.82 -36.10
CA SER A 259 -2.35 -5.74 -36.08
C SER A 259 -1.05 -5.08 -35.62
N PHE A 260 -0.84 -3.80 -35.98
CA PHE A 260 0.33 -3.04 -35.53
C PHE A 260 0.29 -2.77 -34.03
N ILE A 261 -0.89 -2.48 -33.48
CA ILE A 261 -1.09 -2.28 -32.03
C ILE A 261 -0.91 -3.59 -31.28
N GLU A 262 -1.54 -4.67 -31.73
CA GLU A 262 -1.36 -6.01 -31.16
C GLU A 262 0.13 -6.37 -31.10
N LYS A 263 0.86 -6.14 -32.20
CA LYS A 263 2.29 -6.44 -32.22
C LYS A 263 3.09 -5.61 -31.23
N ARG A 264 2.78 -4.31 -31.08
CA ARG A 264 3.42 -3.45 -30.07
C ARG A 264 3.09 -3.93 -28.65
N ARG A 265 1.86 -4.36 -28.38
CA ARG A 265 1.45 -4.91 -27.07
C ARG A 265 2.20 -6.21 -26.75
N GLU A 266 2.37 -7.12 -27.71
CA GLU A 266 3.19 -8.33 -27.54
C GLU A 266 4.64 -7.97 -27.14
N LEU A 267 5.24 -7.01 -27.85
CA LEU A 267 6.60 -6.54 -27.56
C LEU A 267 6.68 -5.90 -26.16
N ALA A 268 5.72 -5.05 -25.81
CA ALA A 268 5.65 -4.41 -24.51
C ALA A 268 5.54 -5.44 -23.36
N ASN A 269 4.68 -6.43 -23.50
CA ASN A 269 4.52 -7.52 -22.52
C ASN A 269 5.82 -8.28 -22.31
N LYS A 270 6.55 -8.58 -23.38
CA LYS A 270 7.84 -9.29 -23.29
C LYS A 270 8.92 -8.46 -22.60
N TYR A 271 8.99 -7.15 -22.84
CA TYR A 271 9.85 -6.27 -22.04
C TYR A 271 9.39 -6.23 -20.57
N GLY A 272 8.08 -6.16 -20.35
CA GLY A 272 7.43 -6.19 -19.05
C GLY A 272 7.93 -7.34 -18.19
N GLU A 273 7.73 -8.56 -18.67
CA GLU A 273 8.15 -9.78 -17.98
C GLU A 273 9.67 -9.88 -17.80
N ALA A 274 10.46 -9.43 -18.78
CA ALA A 274 11.92 -9.48 -18.73
C ALA A 274 12.53 -8.57 -17.64
N PHE A 275 11.87 -7.45 -17.32
CA PHE A 275 12.40 -6.46 -16.36
C PHE A 275 11.68 -6.46 -15.01
N LYS A 276 10.54 -7.15 -14.87
CA LYS A 276 9.71 -7.20 -13.66
C LYS A 276 10.45 -7.51 -12.35
N LYS A 277 11.51 -8.33 -12.41
CA LYS A 277 12.28 -8.75 -11.22
C LYS A 277 13.50 -7.87 -10.92
N ASN A 278 13.80 -6.87 -11.74
CA ASN A 278 14.97 -6.02 -11.52
C ASN A 278 14.60 -4.86 -10.56
N PRO A 279 15.17 -4.80 -9.35
CA PRO A 279 14.80 -3.79 -8.36
C PRO A 279 15.20 -2.37 -8.74
N GLU A 280 16.06 -2.17 -9.75
CA GLU A 280 16.49 -0.86 -10.26
C GLU A 280 15.58 -0.30 -11.35
N LEU A 281 14.65 -1.11 -11.86
CA LEU A 281 13.79 -0.77 -12.99
C LEU A 281 12.32 -0.70 -12.57
N GLU A 282 11.59 0.22 -13.18
CA GLU A 282 10.16 0.42 -13.03
C GLU A 282 9.54 0.58 -14.43
N MET A 283 8.26 0.22 -14.56
CA MET A 283 7.53 0.29 -15.82
C MET A 283 6.27 1.14 -15.62
N VAL A 284 5.78 1.73 -16.72
CA VAL A 284 4.48 2.40 -16.69
C VAL A 284 3.40 1.34 -16.83
N GLU A 285 2.60 1.17 -15.78
CA GLU A 285 1.50 0.20 -15.76
C GLU A 285 0.25 0.75 -16.45
N GLU A 286 -0.48 -0.12 -17.14
CA GLU A 286 -1.84 0.16 -17.61
C GLU A 286 -2.81 0.07 -16.42
N GLN A 287 -3.68 1.07 -16.27
CA GLN A 287 -4.78 1.01 -15.30
C GLN A 287 -5.97 0.22 -15.89
N ASN A 288 -6.86 -0.27 -15.03
CA ASN A 288 -8.10 -0.92 -15.45
C ASN A 288 -8.89 0.01 -16.39
N ASP A 289 -9.54 -0.57 -17.40
CA ASP A 289 -10.33 0.12 -18.44
C ASP A 289 -9.53 1.01 -19.42
N LEU A 290 -8.20 1.00 -19.37
CA LEU A 290 -7.35 1.68 -20.36
C LEU A 290 -6.63 0.66 -21.26
N VAL A 291 -6.62 0.91 -22.57
CA VAL A 291 -5.82 0.12 -23.52
C VAL A 291 -4.75 1.03 -24.12
N ASN A 292 -3.50 0.79 -23.74
CA ASN A 292 -2.35 1.49 -24.31
C ASN A 292 -2.06 0.99 -25.72
N SER A 293 -1.83 1.93 -26.64
CA SER A 293 -1.43 1.64 -28.02
C SER A 293 0.09 1.49 -28.21
N TYR A 294 0.89 1.73 -27.16
CA TYR A 294 2.34 1.61 -27.10
C TYR A 294 3.07 2.26 -28.28
N HIS A 295 2.85 3.57 -28.45
CA HIS A 295 3.76 4.36 -29.29
C HIS A 295 5.19 4.29 -28.75
N LEU A 296 5.32 4.38 -27.43
CA LEU A 296 6.59 4.32 -26.70
C LEU A 296 6.49 3.26 -25.61
N PHE A 297 7.57 2.50 -25.42
CA PHE A 297 7.78 1.69 -24.22
C PHE A 297 8.72 2.45 -23.31
N ILE A 298 8.19 2.96 -22.19
CA ILE A 298 8.93 3.81 -21.26
C ILE A 298 9.44 2.94 -20.10
N LEU A 299 10.76 2.78 -20.04
CA LEU A 299 11.46 2.16 -18.92
C LEU A 299 11.94 3.26 -17.96
N LYS A 300 11.57 3.17 -16.69
CA LYS A 300 12.07 4.05 -15.63
C LYS A 300 13.24 3.36 -14.93
N VAL A 301 14.35 4.06 -14.75
CA VAL A 301 15.50 3.66 -13.95
C VAL A 301 15.44 4.44 -12.65
N LYS A 302 15.35 3.76 -11.50
CA LYS A 302 15.12 4.41 -10.20
C LYS A 302 16.18 5.47 -9.86
N ASN A 303 17.42 5.22 -10.25
CA ASN A 303 18.55 6.14 -10.08
C ASN A 303 18.91 6.86 -11.39
N GLY A 304 18.68 8.18 -11.45
CA GLY A 304 18.94 9.00 -12.64
C GLY A 304 20.41 9.04 -13.10
N LYS A 305 21.38 8.77 -12.21
CA LYS A 305 22.79 8.63 -12.61
C LYS A 305 23.01 7.36 -13.43
N ILE A 306 22.36 6.27 -13.03
CA ILE A 306 22.42 4.98 -13.73
C ILE A 306 21.75 5.08 -15.11
N ARG A 307 20.65 5.84 -15.22
CA ARG A 307 19.98 6.10 -16.50
C ARG A 307 20.93 6.62 -17.57
N ARG A 308 21.83 7.56 -17.23
CA ARG A 308 22.81 8.11 -18.19
C ARG A 308 23.74 7.04 -18.72
N THR A 309 24.39 6.32 -17.80
CA THR A 309 25.36 5.28 -18.14
C THR A 309 24.73 4.13 -18.91
N LEU A 310 23.48 3.76 -18.57
CA LEU A 310 22.73 2.75 -19.32
C LEU A 310 22.44 3.22 -20.75
N PHE A 311 22.00 4.47 -20.92
CA PHE A 311 21.73 5.03 -22.25
C PHE A 311 22.99 5.04 -23.14
N GLU A 312 24.12 5.47 -22.60
CA GLU A 312 25.42 5.47 -23.29
C GLU A 312 25.88 4.04 -23.62
N TYR A 313 25.77 3.11 -22.66
CA TYR A 313 26.08 1.69 -22.83
C TYR A 313 25.28 1.00 -23.95
N LEU A 314 23.98 1.29 -24.06
CA LEU A 314 23.11 0.76 -25.12
C LEU A 314 23.45 1.37 -26.47
N LYS A 315 23.73 2.67 -26.52
CA LYS A 315 24.11 3.37 -27.75
C LYS A 315 25.40 2.82 -28.35
N GLU A 316 26.41 2.54 -27.53
CA GLU A 316 27.68 1.92 -27.95
C GLU A 316 27.50 0.54 -28.58
N ARG A 317 26.35 -0.09 -28.33
CA ARG A 317 25.97 -1.41 -28.86
C ARG A 317 24.88 -1.31 -29.90
N ASP A 318 24.78 -0.15 -30.57
CA ASP A 318 23.85 0.11 -31.67
C ASP A 318 22.37 -0.05 -31.31
N ILE A 319 22.03 0.07 -30.03
CA ILE A 319 20.65 0.15 -29.53
C ILE A 319 20.33 1.63 -29.30
N LEU A 320 19.64 2.23 -30.26
CA LEU A 320 19.44 3.68 -30.33
C LEU A 320 18.15 4.09 -29.59
N CYS A 321 18.18 3.99 -28.26
CA CYS A 321 17.11 4.48 -27.38
C CYS A 321 16.90 5.99 -27.50
N GLN A 322 15.80 6.48 -26.92
CA GLN A 322 15.48 7.91 -26.82
C GLN A 322 15.03 8.30 -25.40
N VAL A 323 14.90 9.60 -25.16
CA VAL A 323 14.30 10.15 -23.94
C VAL A 323 13.20 11.11 -24.35
N HIS A 324 11.96 10.73 -24.06
CA HIS A 324 10.77 11.51 -24.35
C HIS A 324 10.18 11.93 -23.00
N TYR A 325 10.05 13.19 -22.60
CA TYR A 325 10.63 14.38 -23.18
C TYR A 325 11.25 15.21 -22.06
N LEU A 326 12.22 16.07 -22.39
CA LEU A 326 12.56 17.18 -21.50
C LEU A 326 11.29 18.03 -21.30
N PRO A 327 10.85 18.33 -20.07
CA PRO A 327 9.69 19.17 -19.83
C PRO A 327 9.72 20.44 -20.66
N ILE A 328 8.65 20.73 -21.40
CA ILE A 328 8.66 21.74 -22.48
C ILE A 328 9.11 23.11 -21.96
N TYR A 329 8.67 23.50 -20.78
CA TYR A 329 9.03 24.80 -20.18
C TYR A 329 10.52 24.93 -19.81
N LEU A 330 11.27 23.82 -19.77
CA LEU A 330 12.72 23.82 -19.60
C LEU A 330 13.48 24.05 -20.90
N GLN A 331 12.83 23.95 -22.06
CA GLN A 331 13.44 24.24 -23.34
C GLN A 331 13.91 25.71 -23.39
N PRO A 332 15.07 26.01 -24.03
CA PRO A 332 15.64 27.35 -24.01
C PRO A 332 14.67 28.47 -24.42
N TYR A 333 13.85 28.23 -25.44
CA TYR A 333 12.85 29.19 -25.92
C TYR A 333 11.80 29.56 -24.85
N TYR A 334 11.31 28.58 -24.10
CA TYR A 334 10.36 28.81 -23.00
C TYR A 334 11.05 29.44 -21.79
N ARG A 335 12.29 29.05 -21.48
CA ARG A 335 13.09 29.68 -20.42
C ARG A 335 13.29 31.18 -20.65
N GLN A 336 13.56 31.59 -21.88
CA GLN A 336 13.69 33.00 -22.25
C GLN A 336 12.36 33.77 -22.14
N LYS A 337 11.22 33.08 -22.24
CA LYS A 337 9.88 33.64 -22.00
C LYS A 337 9.50 33.75 -20.53
N GLY A 338 10.39 33.37 -19.61
CA GLY A 338 10.20 33.55 -18.17
C GLY A 338 9.71 32.30 -17.42
N TYR A 339 9.57 31.15 -18.08
CA TYR A 339 9.23 29.91 -17.40
C TYR A 339 10.40 29.43 -16.52
N LYS A 340 10.07 28.93 -15.33
CA LYS A 340 11.04 28.59 -14.27
C LYS A 340 11.19 27.07 -14.12
N PRO A 341 12.36 26.57 -13.70
CA PRO A 341 12.49 25.19 -13.29
C PRO A 341 11.71 24.94 -12.00
N ARG A 342 11.40 23.67 -11.72
CA ARG A 342 10.52 23.19 -10.65
C ARG A 342 9.07 23.68 -10.75
N LEU A 343 8.62 24.09 -11.94
CA LEU A 343 7.22 24.46 -12.17
C LEU A 343 6.30 23.22 -12.05
N CYS A 344 6.78 22.08 -12.54
CA CYS A 344 6.12 20.78 -12.50
C CYS A 344 7.14 19.76 -11.95
N PRO A 345 7.29 19.65 -10.61
CA PRO A 345 8.30 18.79 -9.99
C PRO A 345 8.16 17.31 -10.38
N ASN A 346 6.93 16.79 -10.56
CA ASN A 346 6.74 15.39 -10.94
C ASN A 346 7.23 15.15 -12.37
N ALA A 347 6.95 16.07 -13.31
CA ALA A 347 7.47 16.02 -14.68
C ALA A 347 9.00 16.01 -14.74
N GLU A 348 9.66 16.83 -13.92
CA GLU A 348 11.13 16.87 -13.84
C GLU A 348 11.69 15.55 -13.29
N GLN A 349 11.12 15.04 -12.19
CA GLN A 349 11.55 13.77 -11.62
C GLN A 349 11.30 12.58 -12.56
N PHE A 350 10.19 12.60 -13.30
CA PHE A 350 9.86 11.57 -14.29
C PHE A 350 10.90 11.59 -15.43
N TYR A 351 11.23 12.77 -15.96
CA TYR A 351 12.25 12.94 -17.00
C TYR A 351 13.63 12.40 -16.58
N GLU A 352 14.04 12.60 -15.33
CA GLU A 352 15.34 12.13 -14.83
C GLU A 352 15.50 10.61 -14.86
N LYS A 353 14.39 9.86 -14.86
CA LYS A 353 14.38 8.39 -14.71
C LYS A 353 14.19 7.64 -16.02
N ILE A 354 13.59 8.25 -17.04
CA ILE A 354 13.06 7.51 -18.19
C ILE A 354 14.06 7.27 -19.33
N ILE A 355 13.86 6.13 -20.00
CA ILE A 355 14.43 5.76 -21.30
C ILE A 355 13.30 5.14 -22.13
N SER A 356 13.16 5.54 -23.38
CA SER A 356 12.26 4.91 -24.34
C SER A 356 13.00 3.83 -25.13
N LEU A 357 12.55 2.59 -24.98
CA LEU A 357 13.13 1.43 -25.65
C LEU A 357 12.59 1.28 -27.08
N PRO A 358 13.32 0.57 -27.97
CA PRO A 358 12.83 0.19 -29.29
C PRO A 358 11.47 -0.52 -29.25
N ILE A 359 10.47 0.05 -29.92
CA ILE A 359 9.15 -0.56 -30.09
C ILE A 359 8.50 -0.13 -31.41
N TYR A 360 8.31 -1.08 -32.32
CA TYR A 360 7.64 -0.90 -33.61
C TYR A 360 7.22 -2.26 -34.18
N PRO A 361 6.19 -2.34 -35.06
CA PRO A 361 5.61 -3.61 -35.48
C PRO A 361 6.61 -4.59 -36.13
N SER A 362 7.60 -4.06 -36.84
CA SER A 362 8.63 -4.85 -37.52
C SER A 362 9.87 -5.17 -36.66
N LEU A 363 9.86 -4.89 -35.36
CA LEU A 363 10.96 -5.24 -34.45
C LEU A 363 11.05 -6.76 -34.32
N MET A 364 12.17 -7.35 -34.74
CA MET A 364 12.35 -8.80 -34.70
C MET A 364 12.60 -9.28 -33.27
N GLU A 365 12.19 -10.52 -32.99
CA GLU A 365 12.39 -11.13 -31.68
C GLU A 365 13.87 -11.15 -31.24
N GLN A 366 14.77 -11.43 -32.19
CA GLN A 366 16.22 -11.43 -31.95
C GLN A 366 16.73 -10.03 -31.56
N GLU A 367 16.21 -8.98 -32.19
CA GLU A 367 16.55 -7.59 -31.88
C GLU A 367 16.04 -7.21 -30.49
N GLN A 368 14.79 -7.58 -30.17
CA GLN A 368 14.23 -7.36 -28.84
C GLN A 368 15.02 -8.11 -27.75
N ASN A 369 15.38 -9.37 -27.99
CA ASN A 369 16.20 -10.16 -27.07
C ASN A 369 17.58 -9.51 -26.86
N ARG A 370 18.19 -8.96 -27.91
CA ARG A 370 19.45 -8.20 -27.81
C ARG A 370 19.29 -6.99 -26.89
N VAL A 371 18.18 -6.25 -26.96
CA VAL A 371 17.88 -5.14 -26.03
C VAL A 371 17.78 -5.65 -24.60
N ILE A 372 16.98 -6.69 -24.36
CA ILE A 372 16.75 -7.28 -23.02
C ILE A 372 18.07 -7.75 -22.40
N VAL A 373 18.84 -8.56 -23.12
CA VAL A 373 20.10 -9.15 -22.61
C VAL A 373 21.10 -8.05 -22.26
N ASN A 374 21.22 -7.01 -23.08
CA ASN A 374 22.17 -5.93 -22.80
C ASN A 374 21.78 -5.12 -21.56
N ILE A 375 20.50 -4.85 -21.36
CA ILE A 375 20.02 -4.17 -20.15
C ILE A 375 20.29 -5.05 -18.91
N GLN A 376 19.95 -6.33 -18.97
CA GLN A 376 20.21 -7.27 -17.86
C GLN A 376 21.71 -7.38 -17.56
N GLN A 377 22.55 -7.53 -18.58
CA GLN A 377 24.01 -7.57 -18.44
C GLN A 377 24.58 -6.29 -17.84
N PHE A 378 24.07 -5.11 -18.24
CA PHE A 378 24.49 -3.84 -17.65
C PHE A 378 24.30 -3.88 -16.13
N PHE A 379 23.08 -4.19 -15.66
CA PHE A 379 22.78 -4.25 -14.24
C PHE A 379 23.52 -5.37 -13.49
N MET A 380 23.81 -6.50 -14.17
CA MET A 380 24.66 -7.56 -13.60
C MET A 380 26.11 -7.11 -13.46
N SER A 381 26.69 -6.44 -14.45
CA SER A 381 28.09 -6.01 -14.45
C SER A 381 28.38 -4.84 -13.50
N THR A 382 27.38 -4.01 -13.22
CA THR A 382 27.46 -2.95 -12.21
C THR A 382 27.19 -3.44 -10.79
N ARG A 383 26.86 -4.73 -10.61
CA ARG A 383 26.63 -5.32 -9.29
C ARG A 383 27.98 -5.50 -8.59
N LYS A 384 28.20 -4.71 -7.54
CA LYS A 384 29.33 -4.89 -6.63
C LYS A 384 29.29 -6.27 -5.98
N SER A 385 30.45 -6.92 -5.96
CA SER A 385 30.70 -8.29 -5.51
C SER A 385 30.64 -8.45 -3.98
N ARG A 386 30.06 -9.56 -3.50
CA ARG A 386 29.69 -9.77 -2.11
C ARG A 386 29.97 -11.19 -1.66
N ILE A 387 30.61 -11.35 -0.49
CA ILE A 387 30.86 -12.66 0.13
C ILE A 387 30.27 -12.75 1.54
N ALA A 388 29.63 -13.88 1.87
CA ALA A 388 29.33 -14.25 3.25
C ALA A 388 30.48 -15.11 3.79
N ILE A 389 31.02 -14.73 4.95
CA ILE A 389 32.10 -15.44 5.63
C ILE A 389 31.57 -15.91 6.98
N ILE A 390 31.49 -17.23 7.18
CA ILE A 390 30.98 -17.85 8.40
C ILE A 390 32.15 -18.46 9.18
N PRO A 391 32.57 -17.86 10.33
CA PRO A 391 33.72 -18.35 11.07
C PRO A 391 33.31 -19.43 12.08
N ALA A 392 33.63 -20.70 11.81
CA ALA A 392 33.29 -21.84 12.67
C ALA A 392 34.53 -22.64 13.09
N ARG A 393 34.93 -22.56 14.37
CA ARG A 393 36.04 -23.36 14.93
C ARG A 393 35.55 -24.70 15.52
N GLY A 394 36.42 -25.72 15.55
CA GLY A 394 36.11 -27.03 16.17
C GLY A 394 36.06 -27.01 17.71
N GLY A 395 36.95 -26.25 18.36
CA GLY A 395 37.14 -26.25 19.81
C GLY A 395 36.18 -25.34 20.61
N SER A 396 34.93 -25.78 20.84
CA SER A 396 34.01 -25.07 21.75
C SER A 396 34.12 -25.58 23.19
N LYS A 397 34.49 -24.70 24.14
CA LYS A 397 34.75 -25.04 25.55
C LYS A 397 33.51 -25.19 26.44
N ARG A 398 32.46 -24.39 26.21
CA ARG A 398 31.25 -24.37 27.06
C ARG A 398 30.21 -25.41 26.61
N ILE A 399 29.88 -25.42 25.32
CA ILE A 399 29.03 -26.44 24.70
C ILE A 399 29.91 -27.26 23.75
N PRO A 400 30.17 -28.56 24.02
CA PRO A 400 31.00 -29.40 23.16
C PRO A 400 30.47 -29.41 21.72
N ARG A 401 31.36 -29.12 20.77
CA ARG A 401 31.07 -29.06 19.33
C ARG A 401 29.83 -28.23 18.93
N LYS A 402 29.63 -27.10 19.61
CA LYS A 402 28.48 -26.17 19.47
C LYS A 402 28.03 -25.95 18.02
N ASN A 403 28.95 -25.68 17.09
CA ASN A 403 28.65 -25.34 15.69
C ASN A 403 27.95 -26.45 14.88
N ILE A 404 28.10 -27.71 15.31
CA ILE A 404 27.56 -28.88 14.60
C ILE A 404 26.63 -29.74 15.47
N LYS A 405 26.36 -29.30 16.70
CA LYS A 405 25.31 -29.87 17.53
C LYS A 405 23.95 -29.60 16.86
N HIS A 406 23.07 -30.60 16.90
CA HIS A 406 21.73 -30.49 16.30
C HIS A 406 20.88 -29.49 17.09
N PHE A 407 20.43 -28.46 16.42
CA PHE A 407 19.43 -27.51 16.88
C PHE A 407 18.15 -27.79 16.07
N LEU A 408 17.06 -28.18 16.74
CA LEU A 408 15.76 -28.48 16.12
C LEU A 408 15.83 -29.33 14.83
N GLY A 409 16.62 -30.40 14.87
CA GLY A 409 16.65 -31.43 13.82
C GLY A 409 17.82 -31.37 12.85
N LYS A 410 18.63 -30.29 12.85
CA LYS A 410 19.83 -30.19 11.98
C LYS A 410 20.99 -29.43 12.65
N PRO A 411 22.24 -29.59 12.19
CA PRO A 411 23.39 -28.89 12.78
C PRO A 411 23.20 -27.36 12.76
N ILE A 412 23.44 -26.67 13.87
CA ILE A 412 23.05 -25.25 14.02
C ILE A 412 23.70 -24.31 12.97
N ILE A 413 24.91 -24.59 12.50
CA ILE A 413 25.57 -23.81 11.44
C ILE A 413 24.79 -23.78 10.11
N THR A 414 23.98 -24.80 9.85
CA THR A 414 23.20 -24.89 8.60
C THR A 414 22.15 -23.79 8.51
N TYR A 415 21.63 -23.28 9.63
CA TYR A 415 20.66 -22.17 9.63
C TYR A 415 21.26 -20.90 9.03
N SER A 416 22.49 -20.56 9.42
CA SER A 416 23.22 -19.41 8.89
C SER A 416 23.59 -19.60 7.41
N ILE A 417 24.07 -20.79 7.04
CA ILE A 417 24.42 -21.10 5.65
C ILE A 417 23.19 -21.00 4.73
N GLU A 418 22.11 -21.68 5.10
CA GLU A 418 20.88 -21.68 4.29
C GLU A 418 20.29 -20.29 4.19
N CYS A 419 20.29 -19.49 5.26
CA CYS A 419 19.80 -18.12 5.22
C CYS A 419 20.64 -17.26 4.26
N ALA A 420 21.98 -17.35 4.34
CA ALA A 420 22.87 -16.65 3.42
C ALA A 420 22.61 -17.04 1.95
N ILE A 421 22.43 -18.34 1.66
CA ILE A 421 22.13 -18.83 0.31
C ILE A 421 20.75 -18.35 -0.16
N LYS A 422 19.71 -18.54 0.66
CA LYS A 422 18.33 -18.14 0.35
C LYS A 422 18.19 -16.64 0.10
N SER A 423 19.04 -15.82 0.71
CA SER A 423 18.99 -14.38 0.55
C SER A 423 19.27 -13.87 -0.88
N GLY A 424 19.99 -14.65 -1.70
CA GLY A 424 20.45 -14.22 -3.02
C GLY A 424 21.40 -13.01 -3.00
N LEU A 425 21.87 -12.59 -1.82
CA LEU A 425 22.70 -11.39 -1.65
C LEU A 425 24.16 -11.63 -2.05
N PHE A 426 24.67 -12.84 -1.87
CA PHE A 426 26.09 -13.15 -1.96
C PHE A 426 26.44 -13.87 -3.27
N ASP A 427 27.56 -13.51 -3.86
CA ASP A 427 28.16 -14.26 -4.97
C ASP A 427 28.84 -15.54 -4.47
N GLU A 428 29.27 -15.54 -3.20
CA GLU A 428 29.85 -16.68 -2.54
C GLU A 428 29.47 -16.73 -1.05
N VAL A 429 29.08 -17.91 -0.56
CA VAL A 429 28.89 -18.21 0.87
C VAL A 429 29.98 -19.19 1.27
N MET A 430 30.90 -18.77 2.15
CA MET A 430 32.03 -19.59 2.58
C MET A 430 32.05 -19.80 4.09
N VAL A 431 32.48 -20.98 4.51
CA VAL A 431 32.72 -21.31 5.92
C VAL A 431 34.23 -21.39 6.14
N SER A 432 34.74 -20.56 7.06
CA SER A 432 36.13 -20.61 7.51
C SER A 432 36.21 -21.54 8.72
N THR A 433 36.91 -22.67 8.59
CA THR A 433 37.03 -23.66 9.66
C THR A 433 38.38 -24.38 9.63
N ASP A 434 38.83 -24.84 10.79
CA ASP A 434 39.97 -25.73 11.02
C ASP A 434 39.54 -27.21 11.13
N ASP A 435 38.24 -27.49 11.25
CA ASP A 435 37.67 -28.80 11.52
C ASP A 435 37.09 -29.43 10.23
N LYS A 436 37.52 -30.65 9.93
CA LYS A 436 37.09 -31.37 8.72
C LYS A 436 35.60 -31.72 8.72
N GLU A 437 35.03 -32.04 9.88
CA GLU A 437 33.62 -32.40 9.98
C GLU A 437 32.72 -31.17 9.81
N ILE A 438 33.12 -30.03 10.38
CA ILE A 438 32.46 -28.74 10.12
C ILE A 438 32.50 -28.43 8.63
N ALA A 439 33.64 -28.65 7.98
CA ALA A 439 33.80 -28.41 6.54
C ALA A 439 32.85 -29.30 5.70
N GLU A 440 32.77 -30.59 6.02
CA GLU A 440 31.86 -31.52 5.32
C GLU A 440 30.39 -31.13 5.48
N ILE A 441 29.97 -30.76 6.69
CA ILE A 441 28.60 -30.29 6.96
C ILE A 441 28.30 -29.00 6.19
N ALA A 442 29.25 -28.06 6.17
CA ALA A 442 29.11 -26.81 5.45
C ALA A 442 28.93 -27.01 3.94
N ILE A 443 29.73 -27.90 3.35
CA ILE A 443 29.64 -28.25 1.92
C ILE A 443 28.29 -28.89 1.60
N ARG A 444 27.81 -29.82 2.45
CA ARG A 444 26.48 -30.45 2.28
C ARG A 444 25.33 -29.44 2.38
N ALA A 445 25.50 -28.40 3.20
CA ALA A 445 24.53 -27.30 3.32
C ALA A 445 24.61 -26.26 2.18
N GLY A 446 25.58 -26.39 1.27
CA GLY A 446 25.72 -25.54 0.08
C GLY A 446 26.76 -24.41 0.18
N ALA A 447 27.49 -24.30 1.29
CA ALA A 447 28.60 -23.35 1.42
C ALA A 447 29.88 -23.90 0.78
N LYS A 448 30.84 -23.02 0.48
CA LYS A 448 32.20 -23.40 0.06
C LYS A 448 33.17 -23.41 1.24
N VAL A 449 34.15 -24.32 1.17
CA VAL A 449 35.31 -24.35 2.06
C VAL A 449 36.57 -24.49 1.21
N PRO A 450 36.95 -23.43 0.47
CA PRO A 450 38.03 -23.51 -0.53
C PRO A 450 39.41 -23.74 0.09
N PHE A 451 39.57 -23.43 1.38
CA PHE A 451 40.78 -23.64 2.15
C PHE A 451 40.44 -23.76 3.63
N LEU A 452 41.26 -24.51 4.37
CA LEU A 452 41.17 -24.60 5.82
C LEU A 452 41.86 -23.41 6.50
N ARG A 453 41.33 -23.03 7.65
CA ARG A 453 41.83 -21.95 8.50
C ARG A 453 43.23 -22.27 9.03
N SER A 454 44.11 -21.27 9.16
CA SER A 454 45.44 -21.43 9.75
C SER A 454 45.41 -21.67 11.26
N GLU A 455 46.45 -22.30 11.81
CA GLU A 455 46.61 -22.47 13.27
C GLU A 455 46.61 -21.12 14.03
N LYS A 456 47.08 -20.04 13.39
CA LYS A 456 47.13 -18.69 13.96
C LYS A 456 45.74 -18.12 14.24
N THR A 457 44.74 -18.43 13.42
CA THR A 457 43.36 -17.92 13.59
C THR A 457 42.39 -18.99 14.09
N ALA A 458 42.88 -20.21 14.30
CA ALA A 458 42.13 -21.32 14.87
C ALA A 458 42.20 -21.39 16.41
N ASN A 459 43.13 -20.65 17.04
CA ASN A 459 43.32 -20.68 18.50
C ASN A 459 42.23 -19.93 19.29
N ASP A 460 42.25 -20.08 20.62
CA ASP A 460 41.25 -19.52 21.52
C ASP A 460 41.23 -18.00 21.63
N PHE A 461 42.29 -17.32 21.19
CA PHE A 461 42.51 -15.89 21.34
C PHE A 461 42.26 -15.10 20.05
N ALA A 462 42.05 -15.80 18.92
CA ALA A 462 41.84 -15.16 17.62
C ALA A 462 40.49 -14.42 17.56
N HIS A 463 40.53 -13.15 17.16
CA HIS A 463 39.33 -12.32 17.05
C HIS A 463 38.65 -12.49 15.68
N LEU A 464 37.33 -12.24 15.60
CA LEU A 464 36.56 -12.36 14.35
C LEU A 464 37.18 -11.54 13.20
N ALA A 465 37.68 -10.33 13.48
CA ALA A 465 38.36 -9.50 12.49
C ALA A 465 39.60 -10.19 11.88
N GLU A 466 40.41 -10.89 12.67
CA GLU A 466 41.59 -11.59 12.15
C GLU A 466 41.20 -12.73 11.20
N VAL A 467 40.11 -13.44 11.51
CA VAL A 467 39.55 -14.47 10.64
C VAL A 467 39.04 -13.88 9.32
N MET A 468 38.31 -12.76 9.37
CA MET A 468 37.85 -12.08 8.14
C MET A 468 39.03 -11.61 7.29
N GLY A 469 40.08 -11.08 7.92
CA GLY A 469 41.31 -10.66 7.27
C GLY A 469 41.99 -11.80 6.51
N GLU A 470 42.22 -12.95 7.18
CA GLU A 470 42.84 -14.11 6.54
C GLU A 470 42.03 -14.62 5.33
N VAL A 471 40.70 -14.68 5.46
CA VAL A 471 39.84 -15.15 4.36
C VAL A 471 39.94 -14.22 3.15
N LEU A 472 39.80 -12.91 3.37
CA LEU A 472 39.86 -11.92 2.28
C LEU A 472 41.24 -11.92 1.60
N GLU A 473 42.32 -12.01 2.37
CA GLU A 473 43.70 -12.09 1.84
C GLU A 473 43.92 -13.36 1.03
N ARG A 474 43.40 -14.52 1.48
CA ARG A 474 43.52 -15.78 0.72
C ARG A 474 42.74 -15.78 -0.59
N TYR A 475 41.53 -15.20 -0.62
CA TYR A 475 40.81 -15.02 -1.88
C TYR A 475 41.56 -14.08 -2.83
N GLU A 476 42.14 -13.00 -2.30
CA GLU A 476 42.93 -12.05 -3.09
C GLU A 476 44.15 -12.72 -3.72
N LEU A 477 44.85 -13.60 -2.99
CA LEU A 477 45.93 -14.44 -3.52
C LEU A 477 45.47 -15.42 -4.62
N GLN A 478 44.19 -15.81 -4.62
CA GLN A 478 43.58 -16.63 -5.68
C GLN A 478 43.01 -15.79 -6.83
N GLY A 479 43.26 -14.47 -6.85
CA GLY A 479 42.77 -13.56 -7.89
C GLY A 479 41.29 -13.22 -7.77
N LYS A 480 40.68 -13.43 -6.60
CA LYS A 480 39.28 -13.06 -6.31
C LYS A 480 39.20 -11.97 -5.26
N THR A 481 38.50 -10.89 -5.55
CA THR A 481 38.25 -9.79 -4.61
C THR A 481 36.76 -9.55 -4.45
N PHE A 482 36.35 -9.04 -3.29
CA PHE A 482 34.96 -8.71 -3.00
C PHE A 482 34.83 -7.25 -2.54
N ASP A 483 33.85 -6.52 -3.04
CA ASP A 483 33.58 -5.13 -2.65
C ASP A 483 33.03 -5.03 -1.22
N TYR A 484 32.19 -6.01 -0.85
CA TYR A 484 31.59 -6.12 0.48
C TYR A 484 31.73 -7.54 1.01
N PHE A 485 31.75 -7.67 2.33
CA PHE A 485 31.58 -8.96 2.99
C PHE A 485 30.59 -8.86 4.15
N CYS A 486 29.97 -9.99 4.48
CA CYS A 486 29.18 -10.15 5.69
C CYS A 486 29.84 -11.20 6.58
N CYS A 487 30.25 -10.82 7.79
CA CYS A 487 30.68 -11.76 8.83
C CYS A 487 29.43 -12.33 9.49
N LEU A 488 29.08 -13.58 9.19
CA LEU A 488 27.86 -14.23 9.68
C LEU A 488 28.20 -15.29 10.72
N LEU A 489 27.70 -15.17 11.94
CA LEU A 489 28.08 -16.06 13.03
C LEU A 489 27.45 -17.46 12.88
N PRO A 490 28.19 -18.54 13.20
CA PRO A 490 27.78 -19.92 12.91
C PRO A 490 26.69 -20.46 13.85
N THR A 491 26.41 -19.79 14.97
CA THR A 491 25.42 -20.20 15.96
C THR A 491 24.34 -19.14 16.11
N ALA A 492 23.91 -18.58 14.98
CA ALA A 492 22.89 -17.54 14.88
C ALA A 492 21.63 -18.09 14.19
N PRO A 493 20.83 -18.94 14.86
CA PRO A 493 19.64 -19.55 14.23
C PRO A 493 18.58 -18.51 13.86
N PHE A 494 18.58 -17.33 14.48
CA PHE A 494 17.61 -16.26 14.28
C PHE A 494 17.93 -15.30 13.13
N VAL A 495 18.99 -15.56 12.36
CA VAL A 495 19.30 -14.73 11.20
C VAL A 495 18.23 -14.89 10.12
N SER A 496 17.70 -13.77 9.60
CA SER A 496 16.69 -13.76 8.55
C SER A 496 17.15 -13.02 7.29
N VAL A 497 16.54 -13.36 6.16
CA VAL A 497 16.87 -12.76 4.85
C VAL A 497 16.53 -11.27 4.87
N GLU A 498 15.39 -10.95 5.45
CA GLU A 498 14.82 -9.61 5.56
C GLU A 498 15.78 -8.69 6.31
N LYS A 499 16.29 -9.14 7.47
CA LYS A 499 17.22 -8.34 8.28
C LYS A 499 18.59 -8.20 7.64
N MET A 500 19.09 -9.23 6.95
CA MET A 500 20.33 -9.09 6.17
C MET A 500 20.18 -8.09 5.03
N GLN A 501 19.04 -8.08 4.33
CA GLN A 501 18.73 -7.12 3.26
C GLN A 501 18.58 -5.70 3.81
N GLU A 502 17.84 -5.53 4.92
CA GLU A 502 17.64 -4.24 5.59
C GLU A 502 18.98 -3.62 6.01
N CYS A 503 19.85 -4.38 6.69
CA CYS A 503 21.18 -3.91 7.09
C CYS A 503 22.04 -3.53 5.89
N PHE A 504 22.01 -4.32 4.81
CA PHE A 504 22.78 -4.02 3.60
C PHE A 504 22.28 -2.75 2.91
N SER A 505 20.97 -2.61 2.71
CA SER A 505 20.36 -1.41 2.12
C SER A 505 20.71 -0.16 2.93
N LEU A 506 20.60 -0.23 4.26
CA LEU A 506 20.97 0.87 5.16
C LEU A 506 22.45 1.26 5.02
N MET A 507 23.35 0.27 4.92
CA MET A 507 24.78 0.52 4.72
C MET A 507 25.05 1.29 3.42
N ILE A 508 24.36 0.91 2.33
CA ILE A 508 24.52 1.55 1.02
C ILE A 508 23.90 2.95 1.00
N GLU A 509 22.65 3.09 1.44
CA GLU A 509 21.88 4.34 1.41
C GLU A 509 22.52 5.45 2.25
N LYS A 510 22.99 5.10 3.45
CA LYS A 510 23.63 6.06 4.37
C LYS A 510 25.14 6.12 4.22
N ASN A 511 25.71 5.33 3.30
CA ASN A 511 27.13 5.23 3.07
C ASN A 511 27.95 4.87 4.33
N TYR A 512 27.39 4.05 5.23
CA TYR A 512 28.11 3.56 6.41
C TYR A 512 29.28 2.64 6.01
N ASP A 513 30.28 2.53 6.86
CA ASP A 513 31.39 1.59 6.71
C ASP A 513 30.99 0.17 7.10
N SER A 514 30.11 0.07 8.09
CA SER A 514 29.50 -1.20 8.51
C SER A 514 28.10 -1.02 9.08
N VAL A 515 27.31 -2.08 9.05
CA VAL A 515 25.99 -2.14 9.71
C VAL A 515 25.82 -3.51 10.35
N CYS A 516 25.37 -3.54 11.61
CA CYS A 516 25.02 -4.78 12.30
C CYS A 516 23.67 -4.66 13.02
N PRO A 517 22.98 -5.78 13.27
CA PRO A 517 21.82 -5.77 14.14
C PRO A 517 22.23 -5.61 15.61
N VAL A 518 21.43 -4.87 16.37
CA VAL A 518 21.63 -4.64 17.81
C VAL A 518 20.32 -4.88 18.56
N ARG A 519 20.42 -5.22 19.84
CA ARG A 519 19.26 -5.33 20.75
C ARG A 519 19.36 -4.28 21.85
N ARG A 520 18.24 -3.64 22.17
CA ARG A 520 18.17 -2.74 23.32
C ARG A 520 18.28 -3.54 24.62
N TYR A 521 19.06 -3.05 25.59
CA TYR A 521 19.00 -3.61 26.94
C TYR A 521 17.60 -3.40 27.55
N THR A 522 17.04 -4.45 28.14
CA THR A 522 15.73 -4.39 28.83
C THR A 522 15.79 -3.64 30.15
N TYR A 523 16.99 -3.48 30.72
CA TYR A 523 17.25 -2.70 31.93
C TYR A 523 18.31 -1.63 31.64
N PRO A 524 18.30 -0.48 32.36
CA PRO A 524 19.29 0.57 32.15
C PRO A 524 20.69 0.12 32.58
N ILE A 525 21.53 -0.31 31.63
CA ILE A 525 22.89 -0.81 31.91
C ILE A 525 23.80 0.26 32.53
N GLN A 526 23.45 1.54 32.38
CA GLN A 526 24.13 2.66 33.05
C GLN A 526 24.00 2.62 34.57
N ARG A 527 23.16 1.73 35.12
CA ARG A 527 23.09 1.43 36.55
C ARG A 527 23.64 0.04 36.91
N ALA A 528 24.44 -0.55 36.03
CA ALA A 528 25.08 -1.83 36.30
C ALA A 528 25.85 -1.79 37.63
N LEU A 529 25.75 -2.87 38.37
CA LEU A 529 26.42 -3.07 39.66
C LEU A 529 27.63 -3.98 39.45
N LYS A 530 28.72 -3.70 40.17
CA LYS A 530 29.88 -4.57 40.31
C LYS A 530 30.01 -5.02 41.76
N ILE A 531 30.49 -6.24 41.93
CA ILE A 531 30.82 -6.82 43.23
C ILE A 531 32.34 -6.98 43.28
N GLU A 532 32.98 -6.33 44.25
CA GLU A 532 34.42 -6.45 44.52
C GLU A 532 34.60 -6.91 45.97
N GLY A 533 34.99 -8.18 46.15
CA GLY A 533 34.95 -8.84 47.46
C GLY A 533 33.50 -9.01 47.94
N GLU A 534 33.19 -8.51 49.14
CA GLU A 534 31.82 -8.48 49.70
C GLU A 534 31.09 -7.15 49.47
N LYS A 535 31.71 -6.20 48.74
CA LYS A 535 31.17 -4.86 48.54
C LYS A 535 30.48 -4.72 47.20
N LEU A 536 29.26 -4.20 47.23
CA LEU A 536 28.46 -3.84 46.07
C LEU A 536 28.66 -2.37 45.74
N SER A 537 28.92 -2.04 44.47
CA SER A 537 29.03 -0.65 44.00
C SER A 537 28.50 -0.54 42.57
N MET A 538 28.13 0.67 42.12
CA MET A 538 27.77 0.90 40.71
C MET A 538 29.02 1.02 39.84
N ILE A 539 28.94 0.53 38.60
CA ILE A 539 29.97 0.79 37.57
C ILE A 539 29.98 2.28 37.21
N ASN A 540 28.80 2.90 37.20
CA ASN A 540 28.60 4.32 36.87
C ASN A 540 27.84 5.04 38.01
N PRO A 541 28.52 5.40 39.11
CA PRO A 541 27.89 5.99 40.30
C PRO A 541 27.14 7.30 40.02
N GLU A 542 27.54 8.05 38.99
CA GLU A 542 26.91 9.30 38.58
C GLU A 542 25.46 9.16 38.10
N ASN A 543 25.01 7.93 37.81
CA ASN A 543 23.65 7.64 37.35
C ASN A 543 22.74 7.11 38.47
N LEU A 544 23.22 7.07 39.72
CA LEU A 544 22.49 6.55 40.88
C LEU A 544 21.16 7.30 41.12
N THR A 545 21.17 8.63 41.00
CA THR A 545 20.01 9.50 41.31
C THR A 545 19.19 9.91 40.10
N LYS A 546 19.65 9.63 38.88
CA LYS A 546 18.90 9.95 37.64
C LYS A 546 17.71 9.01 37.52
N ARG A 547 16.57 9.44 36.97
CA ARG A 547 15.41 8.54 36.74
C ARG A 547 15.64 7.70 35.48
N SER A 548 15.01 6.53 35.38
CA SER A 548 15.31 5.57 34.31
C SER A 548 14.95 6.09 32.91
N GLN A 549 13.94 6.94 32.81
CA GLN A 549 13.54 7.62 31.58
C GLN A 549 14.51 8.73 31.14
N ASP A 550 15.34 9.23 32.06
CA ASP A 550 16.33 10.28 31.78
C ASP A 550 17.68 9.68 31.33
N LEU A 551 17.80 8.34 31.32
CA LEU A 551 18.99 7.63 30.86
C LEU A 551 18.89 7.34 29.36
N MET A 552 19.97 7.60 28.61
CA MET A 552 20.03 7.25 27.20
C MET A 552 19.83 5.74 27.01
N PRO A 553 19.05 5.28 26.03
CA PRO A 553 18.94 3.86 25.71
C PRO A 553 20.32 3.27 25.39
N ALA A 554 20.61 2.07 25.92
CA ALA A 554 21.80 1.31 25.60
C ALA A 554 21.43 0.06 24.80
N TYR A 555 22.36 -0.37 23.95
CA TYR A 555 22.20 -1.50 23.05
C TYR A 555 23.40 -2.42 23.17
N HIS A 556 23.19 -3.71 22.94
CA HIS A 556 24.24 -4.70 22.79
C HIS A 556 24.14 -5.39 21.43
N ASP A 557 25.25 -5.96 21.02
CA ASP A 557 25.38 -6.73 19.80
C ASP A 557 24.41 -7.93 19.79
N SER A 558 23.70 -8.15 18.69
CA SER A 558 22.79 -9.30 18.59
C SER A 558 23.51 -10.62 18.40
N GLY A 559 24.80 -10.62 18.07
CA GLY A 559 25.57 -11.83 17.84
C GLY A 559 25.11 -12.62 16.62
N GLN A 560 24.55 -11.93 15.61
CA GLN A 560 24.12 -12.57 14.36
C GLN A 560 25.09 -12.33 13.20
N PHE A 561 25.24 -11.09 12.73
CA PHE A 561 26.08 -10.78 11.57
C PHE A 561 26.53 -9.32 11.49
N TYR A 562 27.54 -9.06 10.67
CA TYR A 562 28.11 -7.72 10.42
C TYR A 562 28.35 -7.51 8.93
N TRP A 563 27.65 -6.54 8.33
CA TRP A 563 27.94 -6.08 6.97
C TRP A 563 29.10 -5.09 6.98
N MET A 564 30.02 -5.24 6.04
CA MET A 564 31.23 -4.42 5.94
C MET A 564 31.56 -4.08 4.47
N LYS A 565 32.04 -2.85 4.26
CA LYS A 565 32.85 -2.52 3.09
C LYS A 565 34.24 -3.15 3.23
N THR A 566 34.69 -3.91 2.23
CA THR A 566 36.01 -4.56 2.27
C THR A 566 37.14 -3.55 2.39
N GLU A 567 37.06 -2.42 1.69
CA GLU A 567 38.08 -1.37 1.77
C GLU A 567 38.17 -0.73 3.17
N SER A 568 37.02 -0.37 3.75
CA SER A 568 36.96 0.19 5.10
C SER A 568 37.49 -0.81 6.13
N PHE A 569 37.18 -2.10 5.98
CA PHE A 569 37.75 -3.16 6.82
C PHE A 569 39.27 -3.27 6.66
N LYS A 570 39.81 -3.24 5.42
CA LYS A 570 41.27 -3.29 5.18
C LYS A 570 41.99 -2.13 5.87
N ARG A 571 41.37 -0.95 5.93
CA ARG A 571 41.91 0.25 6.58
C ARG A 571 41.87 0.20 8.10
N HIS A 572 40.75 -0.23 8.68
CA HIS A 572 40.52 -0.14 10.13
C HIS A 572 40.75 -1.45 10.87
N LYS A 573 40.65 -2.60 10.20
CA LYS A 573 40.72 -3.96 10.77
C LYS A 573 39.74 -4.17 11.94
N LEU A 574 38.57 -3.51 11.90
CA LEU A 574 37.49 -3.59 12.87
C LEU A 574 36.15 -3.90 12.16
N LEU A 575 35.24 -4.61 12.84
CA LEU A 575 33.88 -4.91 12.34
C LEU A 575 32.88 -3.76 12.56
N TRP A 576 33.27 -2.77 13.35
CA TRP A 576 32.57 -1.50 13.50
C TRP A 576 33.57 -0.34 13.59
N THR A 577 33.13 0.82 13.15
CA THR A 577 33.91 2.06 13.10
C THR A 577 33.09 3.20 13.72
N THR A 578 33.63 4.41 13.73
CA THR A 578 32.85 5.61 14.09
C THR A 578 31.74 5.94 13.10
N ASN A 579 31.74 5.31 11.92
CA ASN A 579 30.76 5.48 10.84
C ASN A 579 30.00 4.16 10.59
N SER A 580 29.48 3.57 11.66
CA SER A 580 28.67 2.35 11.62
C SER A 580 27.21 2.63 11.93
N GLY A 581 26.31 1.99 11.18
CA GLY A 581 24.87 1.99 11.44
C GLY A 581 24.41 0.76 12.19
N ALA A 582 23.16 0.76 12.64
CA ALA A 582 22.57 -0.39 13.33
C ALA A 582 21.09 -0.56 13.00
N VAL A 583 20.62 -1.81 12.99
CA VAL A 583 19.20 -2.17 12.91
C VAL A 583 18.78 -2.78 14.25
N ILE A 584 17.69 -2.31 14.84
CA ILE A 584 17.24 -2.79 16.14
C ILE A 584 16.39 -4.05 15.97
N LEU A 585 16.74 -5.13 16.67
CA LEU A 585 15.99 -6.39 16.73
C LEU A 585 15.13 -6.48 18.00
N SER A 586 14.05 -7.26 17.90
CA SER A 586 13.20 -7.62 19.05
C SER A 586 13.86 -8.66 19.96
N ASP A 587 13.28 -8.87 21.13
CA ASP A 587 13.79 -9.84 22.11
C ASP A 587 13.70 -11.31 21.66
N LEU A 588 12.70 -11.60 20.83
CA LEU A 588 12.46 -12.95 20.30
C LEU A 588 13.49 -13.33 19.24
N GLU A 589 14.03 -12.35 18.52
CA GLU A 589 14.97 -12.53 17.42
C GLU A 589 16.43 -12.65 17.90
N VAL A 590 16.72 -12.53 19.20
CA VAL A 590 18.10 -12.48 19.70
C VAL A 590 18.29 -13.43 20.88
N GLN A 591 19.29 -14.31 20.77
CA GLN A 591 19.80 -15.12 21.87
C GLN A 591 21.28 -15.42 21.62
N ASP A 592 22.14 -15.00 22.55
CA ASP A 592 23.52 -15.48 22.58
C ASP A 592 23.53 -16.89 23.19
N ILE A 593 24.16 -17.85 22.50
CA ILE A 593 24.11 -19.28 22.85
C ILE A 593 25.47 -19.68 23.36
N ASP A 594 25.67 -19.65 24.67
CA ASP A 594 26.94 -20.01 25.31
C ASP A 594 26.82 -21.14 26.33
N THR A 595 25.63 -21.35 26.89
CA THR A 595 25.31 -22.39 27.85
C THR A 595 24.20 -23.34 27.34
N GLU A 596 24.00 -24.47 28.02
CA GLU A 596 22.90 -25.39 27.69
C GLU A 596 21.51 -24.76 27.98
N GLU A 597 21.44 -23.85 28.96
CA GLU A 597 20.25 -23.04 29.23
C GLU A 597 19.93 -22.10 28.06
N ASP A 598 20.92 -21.38 27.55
CA ASP A 598 20.75 -20.50 26.37
C ASP A 598 20.28 -21.29 25.16
N TRP A 599 20.79 -22.52 24.99
CA TRP A 599 20.38 -23.42 23.91
C TRP A 599 18.89 -23.74 23.99
N LYS A 600 18.39 -24.12 25.17
CA LYS A 600 16.95 -24.40 25.37
C LYS A 600 16.10 -23.16 25.14
N ILE A 601 16.55 -21.99 25.61
CA ILE A 601 15.85 -20.71 25.38
C ILE A 601 15.80 -20.41 23.88
N ALA A 602 16.90 -20.61 23.16
CA ALA A 602 16.95 -20.43 21.71
C ALA A 602 15.97 -21.37 20.99
N GLU A 603 15.86 -22.64 21.39
CA GLU A 603 14.89 -23.56 20.79
C GLU A 603 13.44 -23.10 20.99
N VAL A 604 13.10 -22.61 22.18
CA VAL A 604 11.76 -22.06 22.47
C VAL A 604 11.48 -20.82 21.63
N LYS A 605 12.40 -19.86 21.62
CA LYS A 605 12.29 -18.64 20.81
C LYS A 605 12.15 -18.95 19.32
N TYR A 606 12.91 -19.93 18.82
CA TYR A 606 12.89 -20.30 17.40
C TYR A 606 11.56 -20.93 16.99
N ARG A 607 10.96 -21.79 17.84
CA ARG A 607 9.63 -22.36 17.59
C ARG A 607 8.55 -21.27 17.49
N ILE A 608 8.61 -20.28 18.38
CA ILE A 608 7.69 -19.12 18.37
C ILE A 608 7.80 -18.35 17.04
N LEU A 609 9.01 -18.19 16.50
CA LEU A 609 9.24 -17.48 15.23
C LEU A 609 8.85 -18.29 13.98
N GLN A 610 8.98 -19.61 13.99
CA GLN A 610 8.57 -20.42 12.83
C GLN A 610 7.04 -20.48 12.66
N ASP A 611 6.29 -20.45 13.76
CA ASP A 611 4.82 -20.40 13.72
C ASP A 611 4.27 -19.07 13.16
N SER A 612 5.10 -18.01 13.15
CA SER A 612 4.76 -16.71 12.57
C SER A 612 5.12 -16.57 11.08
N GLU A 613 6.18 -17.23 10.59
CA GLU A 613 6.63 -17.18 9.17
C GLU A 613 5.90 -18.18 8.24
N TYR A 614 5.44 -19.33 8.75
CA TYR A 614 4.66 -20.29 7.96
C TYR A 614 3.17 -19.93 7.96
N ALA A 615 2.80 -19.00 7.07
CA ALA A 615 1.42 -18.81 6.63
C ALA A 615 1.24 -19.33 5.18
N SER A 616 1.70 -20.54 4.88
CA SER A 616 1.14 -21.36 3.81
C SER A 616 1.50 -22.84 3.97
N ILE A 617 0.50 -23.69 3.72
CA ILE A 617 0.52 -25.16 3.58
C ILE A 617 0.33 -25.98 4.89
N THR A 618 -0.95 -26.31 5.11
CA THR A 618 -1.48 -27.59 5.61
C THR A 618 -0.82 -28.23 6.83
N GLU A 619 -1.13 -27.71 8.01
CA GLU A 619 -1.50 -28.59 9.11
C GLU A 619 -2.93 -28.23 9.52
N GLU A 620 -3.80 -29.24 9.63
CA GLU A 620 -5.15 -29.06 10.18
C GLU A 620 -5.02 -28.56 11.62
N LYS A 621 -5.03 -27.22 11.79
CA LYS A 621 -5.31 -26.60 13.08
C LYS A 621 -6.60 -27.23 13.62
N PRO A 622 -6.71 -27.49 14.93
CA PRO A 622 -7.95 -28.00 15.51
C PRO A 622 -9.12 -27.13 15.06
N LYS A 623 -10.19 -27.77 14.57
CA LYS A 623 -11.39 -27.10 14.04
C LYS A 623 -12.14 -26.46 15.20
N VAL A 624 -11.76 -25.24 15.58
CA VAL A 624 -12.50 -24.44 16.56
C VAL A 624 -13.75 -23.88 15.90
N SER A 625 -14.90 -24.21 16.47
CA SER A 625 -16.18 -23.66 16.05
C SER A 625 -17.20 -23.73 17.18
N PHE A 626 -18.20 -22.86 17.13
CA PHE A 626 -19.37 -22.91 17.99
C PHE A 626 -20.62 -22.50 17.21
N LYS A 627 -21.79 -22.89 17.73
CA LYS A 627 -23.08 -22.67 17.08
C LYS A 627 -23.81 -21.49 17.71
N VAL A 628 -24.36 -20.61 16.87
CA VAL A 628 -25.23 -19.50 17.27
C VAL A 628 -26.50 -19.58 16.43
N GLY A 629 -27.65 -19.86 17.06
CA GLY A 629 -28.90 -20.10 16.34
C GLY A 629 -28.75 -21.22 15.31
N THR A 630 -28.97 -20.92 14.03
CA THR A 630 -28.82 -21.86 12.91
C THR A 630 -27.43 -21.83 12.25
N ARG A 631 -26.54 -20.92 12.66
CA ARG A 631 -25.21 -20.72 12.06
C ARG A 631 -24.12 -21.38 12.90
N ILE A 632 -23.07 -21.84 12.23
CA ILE A 632 -21.82 -22.29 12.87
C ILE A 632 -20.76 -21.24 12.54
N ILE A 633 -20.01 -20.79 13.54
CA ILE A 633 -18.93 -19.82 13.39
C ILE A 633 -17.62 -20.55 13.67
N GLY A 634 -16.63 -20.46 12.76
CA GLY A 634 -15.33 -21.11 12.95
C GLY A 634 -14.49 -21.27 11.68
N SER A 635 -13.38 -22.01 11.80
CA SER A 635 -12.28 -22.04 10.80
C SER A 635 -12.69 -22.45 9.36
N ASN A 636 -13.71 -23.30 9.22
CA ASN A 636 -14.18 -23.81 7.92
C ASN A 636 -15.58 -23.33 7.53
N GLN A 637 -16.08 -22.30 8.20
CA GLN A 637 -17.36 -21.70 7.90
C GLN A 637 -17.15 -20.37 7.19
N PRO A 638 -18.15 -19.90 6.42
CA PRO A 638 -18.17 -18.53 5.95
C PRO A 638 -18.03 -17.56 7.11
N CYS A 639 -17.37 -16.44 6.86
CA CYS A 639 -17.13 -15.38 7.81
C CYS A 639 -18.46 -14.84 8.32
N PHE A 640 -18.61 -14.77 9.63
CA PHE A 640 -19.82 -14.29 10.27
C PHE A 640 -19.81 -12.76 10.29
N ILE A 641 -20.69 -12.13 9.50
CA ILE A 641 -20.72 -10.67 9.35
C ILE A 641 -21.76 -10.09 10.30
N ILE A 642 -21.32 -9.18 11.17
CA ILE A 642 -22.13 -8.48 12.16
C ILE A 642 -22.26 -7.02 11.73
N ALA A 643 -23.49 -6.59 11.43
CA ALA A 643 -23.85 -5.19 11.31
C ALA A 643 -24.08 -4.61 12.71
N GLU A 644 -23.16 -3.77 13.17
CA GLU A 644 -23.24 -3.10 14.47
C GLU A 644 -24.11 -1.85 14.35
N ALA A 645 -25.36 -1.95 14.79
CA ALA A 645 -26.26 -0.80 14.87
C ALA A 645 -25.88 0.10 16.05
N GLY A 646 -25.13 -0.42 17.03
CA GLY A 646 -24.67 0.37 18.17
C GLY A 646 -25.84 0.96 18.94
N VAL A 647 -25.84 2.30 19.05
CA VAL A 647 -26.96 3.10 19.57
C VAL A 647 -27.65 3.96 18.50
N ASN A 648 -27.42 3.71 17.21
CA ASN A 648 -27.96 4.50 16.06
C ASN A 648 -29.50 4.42 15.90
N HIS A 649 -30.18 3.74 16.82
CA HIS A 649 -31.64 3.76 16.92
C HIS A 649 -32.17 5.00 17.65
N ASN A 650 -31.31 5.83 18.27
CA ASN A 650 -31.68 7.11 18.89
C ASN A 650 -32.91 7.04 19.83
N GLY A 651 -33.05 5.93 20.56
CA GLY A 651 -34.21 5.70 21.42
C GLY A 651 -35.56 5.49 20.69
N ASP A 652 -35.56 5.24 19.38
CA ASP A 652 -36.77 4.91 18.58
C ASP A 652 -36.80 3.43 18.15
N PHE A 653 -37.85 2.71 18.57
CA PHE A 653 -38.05 1.29 18.29
C PHE A 653 -38.27 1.00 16.80
N ASN A 654 -38.99 1.89 16.11
CA ASN A 654 -39.23 1.75 14.68
C ASN A 654 -37.95 2.02 13.89
N LEU A 655 -37.10 2.93 14.38
CA LEU A 655 -35.78 3.16 13.79
C LEU A 655 -34.89 1.93 13.97
N ALA A 656 -34.92 1.28 15.14
CA ALA A 656 -34.25 -0.01 15.36
C ALA A 656 -34.72 -1.08 14.35
N LYS A 657 -36.02 -1.18 14.08
CA LYS A 657 -36.54 -2.10 13.03
C LYS A 657 -36.04 -1.75 11.63
N LYS A 658 -35.96 -0.46 11.27
CA LYS A 658 -35.40 -0.03 9.98
C LYS A 658 -33.92 -0.38 9.83
N LEU A 659 -33.14 -0.27 10.90
CA LEU A 659 -31.74 -0.72 10.91
C LEU A 659 -31.65 -2.24 10.65
N ILE A 660 -32.54 -3.03 11.24
CA ILE A 660 -32.65 -4.48 10.96
C ILE A 660 -32.98 -4.72 9.48
N ASP A 661 -33.90 -3.96 8.88
CA ASP A 661 -34.24 -4.09 7.45
C ASP A 661 -33.02 -3.79 6.55
N VAL A 662 -32.25 -2.76 6.87
CA VAL A 662 -31.02 -2.42 6.14
C VAL A 662 -29.96 -3.53 6.28
N ALA A 663 -29.74 -4.02 7.49
CA ALA A 663 -28.83 -5.12 7.74
C ALA A 663 -29.23 -6.37 6.92
N ALA A 664 -30.52 -6.71 6.92
CA ALA A 664 -31.04 -7.85 6.16
C ALA A 664 -30.86 -7.67 4.65
N ALA A 665 -31.15 -6.47 4.13
CA ALA A 665 -30.98 -6.14 2.71
C ALA A 665 -29.51 -6.13 2.27
N ALA A 666 -28.58 -5.86 3.18
CA ALA A 666 -27.14 -5.94 2.92
C ALA A 666 -26.62 -7.39 2.87
N GLY A 667 -27.34 -8.35 3.47
CA GLY A 667 -26.96 -9.76 3.48
C GLY A 667 -25.97 -10.15 4.58
N VAL A 668 -25.97 -9.43 5.70
CA VAL A 668 -25.18 -9.80 6.90
C VAL A 668 -25.77 -11.03 7.60
N ASP A 669 -25.01 -11.63 8.52
CA ASP A 669 -25.49 -12.78 9.31
C ASP A 669 -26.17 -12.36 10.61
N ALA A 670 -25.76 -11.23 11.16
CA ALA A 670 -26.30 -10.71 12.40
C ALA A 670 -26.38 -9.19 12.45
N VAL A 671 -27.28 -8.72 13.29
CA VAL A 671 -27.41 -7.31 13.68
C VAL A 671 -27.19 -7.21 15.18
N LYS A 672 -26.36 -6.26 15.60
CA LYS A 672 -26.01 -6.06 17.01
C LYS A 672 -26.38 -4.67 17.49
N PHE A 673 -26.94 -4.60 18.70
CA PHE A 673 -27.24 -3.37 19.42
C PHE A 673 -26.36 -3.25 20.68
N GLN A 674 -26.22 -2.06 21.24
CA GLN A 674 -25.56 -1.88 22.54
C GLN A 674 -26.60 -1.66 23.63
N TRP A 675 -26.80 -2.67 24.48
CA TRP A 675 -27.67 -2.52 25.64
C TRP A 675 -26.83 -2.10 26.85
N LEU A 676 -27.05 -0.89 27.32
CA LEU A 676 -26.33 -0.30 28.44
C LEU A 676 -27.26 0.53 29.29
N THR A 677 -26.85 0.76 30.54
CA THR A 677 -27.40 1.80 31.40
C THR A 677 -26.28 2.76 31.78
N ALA A 678 -26.56 4.05 31.85
CA ALA A 678 -25.61 5.06 32.31
C ALA A 678 -25.12 4.75 33.73
N GLU A 679 -26.02 4.29 34.61
CA GLU A 679 -25.72 3.85 35.98
C GLU A 679 -24.74 2.67 36.02
N GLY A 680 -24.90 1.71 35.10
CA GLY A 680 -24.01 0.56 34.98
C GLY A 680 -22.67 0.87 34.31
N LEU A 681 -22.55 2.05 33.68
CA LEU A 681 -21.37 2.43 32.91
C LEU A 681 -20.50 3.45 33.65
N TYR A 682 -21.11 4.48 34.24
CA TYR A 682 -20.44 5.62 34.85
C TYR A 682 -21.08 5.97 36.20
N VAL A 683 -20.30 6.63 37.06
CA VAL A 683 -20.84 7.33 38.23
C VAL A 683 -21.65 8.58 37.79
N PRO A 684 -22.67 9.03 38.55
CA PRO A 684 -23.53 10.15 38.15
C PRO A 684 -22.82 11.47 37.83
N ASP A 685 -21.63 11.69 38.39
CA ASP A 685 -20.80 12.88 38.24
C ASP A 685 -19.48 12.58 37.52
N ALA A 686 -19.53 11.73 36.48
CA ALA A 686 -18.36 11.32 35.70
C ALA A 686 -17.61 12.45 34.98
N GLY A 687 -18.17 13.66 34.96
CA GLY A 687 -17.60 14.84 34.34
C GLY A 687 -18.16 15.11 32.93
N HIS A 688 -17.45 15.95 32.19
CA HIS A 688 -17.87 16.44 30.87
C HIS A 688 -16.84 16.09 29.80
N PHE A 689 -17.26 15.87 28.57
CA PHE A 689 -16.34 15.77 27.44
C PHE A 689 -16.82 16.66 26.30
N ARG A 690 -15.90 16.94 25.37
CA ARG A 690 -16.23 17.72 24.18
C ARG A 690 -16.74 16.78 23.10
N ASN A 691 -17.98 16.97 22.67
CA ASN A 691 -18.59 16.16 21.61
C ASN A 691 -18.03 16.54 20.22
N GLU A 692 -18.47 15.83 19.19
CA GLU A 692 -18.05 16.02 17.79
C GLU A 692 -18.51 17.36 17.16
N TRP A 693 -19.36 18.13 17.86
CA TRP A 693 -19.76 19.48 17.46
C TRP A 693 -19.02 20.57 18.26
N GLY A 694 -18.06 20.17 19.11
CA GLY A 694 -17.25 21.10 19.89
C GLY A 694 -17.93 21.60 21.16
N GLU A 695 -19.07 21.03 21.54
CA GLU A 695 -19.84 21.38 22.73
C GLU A 695 -19.39 20.54 23.92
N GLU A 696 -19.37 21.14 25.11
CA GLU A 696 -19.10 20.43 26.35
C GLU A 696 -20.40 19.80 26.87
N VAL A 697 -20.41 18.48 26.99
CA VAL A 697 -21.58 17.69 27.37
C VAL A 697 -21.28 16.79 28.57
N ASP A 698 -22.27 16.63 29.43
CA ASP A 698 -22.18 15.73 30.59
C ASP A 698 -22.13 14.27 30.14
N ILE A 699 -21.08 13.55 30.55
CA ILE A 699 -20.84 12.16 30.15
C ILE A 699 -22.03 11.28 30.52
N TYR A 700 -22.52 11.40 31.76
CA TYR A 700 -23.58 10.54 32.26
C TYR A 700 -24.90 10.77 31.51
N GLN A 701 -25.25 12.04 31.27
CA GLN A 701 -26.49 12.40 30.55
C GLN A 701 -26.48 11.98 29.09
N VAL A 702 -25.32 12.03 28.41
CA VAL A 702 -25.20 11.55 27.02
C VAL A 702 -25.54 10.06 26.95
N TRP A 703 -24.91 9.23 27.80
CA TRP A 703 -25.20 7.79 27.81
C TRP A 703 -26.62 7.49 28.31
N LYS A 704 -27.16 8.31 29.20
CA LYS A 704 -28.54 8.15 29.69
C LYS A 704 -29.57 8.29 28.57
N LYS A 705 -29.33 9.18 27.59
CA LYS A 705 -30.20 9.36 26.41
C LYS A 705 -30.14 8.20 25.41
N THR A 706 -29.06 7.40 25.44
CA THR A 706 -28.89 6.25 24.54
C THR A 706 -29.51 4.95 25.08
N GLU A 707 -29.94 4.95 26.35
CA GLU A 707 -30.60 3.78 26.95
C GLU A 707 -31.89 3.44 26.20
N PHE A 708 -32.13 2.14 26.03
CA PHE A 708 -33.42 1.64 25.58
C PHE A 708 -33.86 0.47 26.46
N PRO A 709 -35.17 0.26 26.62
CA PRO A 709 -35.65 -0.67 27.62
C PRO A 709 -35.44 -2.12 27.16
N GLY A 710 -35.09 -3.00 28.10
CA GLY A 710 -34.76 -4.41 27.81
C GLY A 710 -35.88 -5.19 27.13
N TRP A 711 -37.15 -4.77 27.28
CA TRP A 711 -38.30 -5.39 26.62
C TRP A 711 -38.30 -5.25 25.09
N TRP A 712 -37.50 -4.33 24.53
CA TRP A 712 -37.34 -4.23 23.06
C TRP A 712 -36.68 -5.47 22.47
N ILE A 713 -35.72 -6.05 23.20
CA ILE A 713 -34.84 -7.09 22.67
C ILE A 713 -35.60 -8.33 22.18
N PRO A 714 -36.57 -8.92 22.92
CA PRO A 714 -37.32 -10.06 22.40
C PRO A 714 -38.08 -9.73 21.10
N ASP A 715 -38.70 -8.54 21.01
CA ASP A 715 -39.46 -8.15 19.82
C ASP A 715 -38.55 -7.84 18.62
N LEU A 716 -37.41 -7.18 18.86
CA LEU A 716 -36.41 -6.93 17.83
C LEU A 716 -35.74 -8.24 17.39
N ALA A 717 -35.49 -9.17 18.31
CA ALA A 717 -34.92 -10.48 18.00
C ALA A 717 -35.88 -11.31 17.15
N ALA A 718 -37.18 -11.33 17.50
CA ALA A 718 -38.21 -11.98 16.68
C ALA A 718 -38.32 -11.33 15.29
N TYR A 719 -38.23 -9.99 15.22
CA TYR A 719 -38.24 -9.28 13.95
C TYR A 719 -37.01 -9.59 13.08
N ALA A 720 -35.80 -9.56 13.66
CA ALA A 720 -34.57 -9.93 12.98
C ALA A 720 -34.60 -11.39 12.50
N GLN A 721 -35.11 -12.31 13.33
CA GLN A 721 -35.27 -13.72 12.96
C GLN A 721 -36.23 -13.87 11.77
N SER A 722 -37.32 -13.11 11.71
CA SER A 722 -38.24 -13.11 10.55
C SER A 722 -37.58 -12.64 9.25
N LYS A 723 -36.46 -11.92 9.35
CA LYS A 723 -35.62 -11.46 8.24
C LYS A 723 -34.40 -12.35 8.00
N GLY A 724 -34.26 -13.46 8.73
CA GLY A 724 -33.15 -14.40 8.60
C GLY A 724 -31.86 -13.97 9.30
N LEU A 725 -31.91 -12.98 10.18
CA LEU A 725 -30.76 -12.48 10.93
C LEU A 725 -30.73 -13.02 12.36
N ILE A 726 -29.52 -13.15 12.90
CA ILE A 726 -29.32 -13.34 14.34
C ILE A 726 -29.23 -11.96 15.00
N LEU A 727 -29.98 -11.75 16.09
CA LEU A 727 -29.86 -10.54 16.90
C LEU A 727 -29.23 -10.87 18.25
N PHE A 728 -28.29 -10.03 18.66
CA PHE A 728 -27.74 -10.03 20.00
C PHE A 728 -27.33 -8.60 20.39
N ALA A 729 -26.88 -8.42 21.62
CA ALA A 729 -26.48 -7.11 22.11
C ALA A 729 -25.16 -7.18 22.87
N SER A 730 -24.45 -6.06 22.87
CA SER A 730 -23.35 -5.85 23.80
C SER A 730 -23.90 -5.58 25.19
N VAL A 731 -23.33 -6.22 26.20
CA VAL A 731 -23.63 -5.98 27.63
C VAL A 731 -22.43 -5.31 28.28
N PHE A 732 -22.72 -4.36 29.17
CA PHE A 732 -21.71 -3.53 29.83
C PHE A 732 -21.63 -3.76 31.34
N ASP A 733 -22.57 -4.50 31.93
CA ASP A 733 -22.61 -4.83 33.35
C ASP A 733 -23.35 -6.16 33.58
N GLU A 734 -23.27 -6.67 34.80
CA GLU A 734 -23.89 -7.93 35.20
C GLU A 734 -25.42 -7.92 35.13
N LYS A 735 -26.07 -6.78 35.30
CA LYS A 735 -27.53 -6.66 35.22
C LYS A 735 -27.99 -6.85 33.77
N GLY A 736 -27.24 -6.33 32.81
CA GLY A 736 -27.46 -6.53 31.39
C GLY A 736 -27.40 -8.00 31.00
N VAL A 737 -26.50 -8.79 31.60
CA VAL A 737 -26.48 -10.24 31.40
C VAL A 737 -27.81 -10.86 31.86
N ASP A 738 -28.29 -10.54 33.06
CA ASP A 738 -29.54 -11.10 33.59
C ASP A 738 -30.76 -10.76 32.73
N ILE A 739 -30.83 -9.51 32.26
CA ILE A 739 -31.94 -9.01 31.44
C ILE A 739 -31.92 -9.68 30.07
N LEU A 740 -30.74 -9.78 29.43
CA LEU A 740 -30.64 -10.23 28.05
C LEU A 740 -30.52 -11.74 27.91
N ASP A 741 -30.14 -12.48 28.95
CA ASP A 741 -29.92 -13.92 28.88
C ASP A 741 -31.13 -14.64 28.28
N ARG A 742 -32.37 -14.35 28.69
CA ARG A 742 -33.52 -15.06 28.11
C ARG A 742 -33.84 -14.70 26.65
N HIS A 743 -33.18 -13.70 26.09
CA HIS A 743 -33.54 -13.08 24.81
C HIS A 743 -32.46 -13.16 23.73
N VAL A 744 -31.19 -13.39 24.09
CA VAL A 744 -30.09 -13.49 23.13
C VAL A 744 -29.44 -14.88 23.12
N GLY A 745 -29.03 -15.33 21.92
CA GLY A 745 -28.34 -16.61 21.73
C GLY A 745 -26.82 -16.55 21.98
N MET A 746 -26.27 -15.36 22.19
CA MET A 746 -24.84 -15.08 22.33
C MET A 746 -24.66 -13.72 23.02
N PHE A 747 -23.55 -13.56 23.75
CA PHE A 747 -23.18 -12.28 24.36
C PHE A 747 -22.00 -11.62 23.64
N LYS A 748 -22.02 -10.29 23.58
CA LYS A 748 -20.87 -9.47 23.18
C LYS A 748 -20.40 -8.62 24.35
N ILE A 749 -19.10 -8.58 24.59
CA ILE A 749 -18.45 -7.66 25.52
C ILE A 749 -17.65 -6.64 24.70
N ALA A 750 -17.84 -5.36 25.00
CA ALA A 750 -17.10 -4.27 24.36
C ALA A 750 -15.63 -4.26 24.81
N SER A 751 -14.73 -3.66 24.02
CA SER A 751 -13.29 -3.66 24.31
C SER A 751 -12.90 -2.89 25.57
N SER A 752 -13.67 -1.88 25.93
CA SER A 752 -13.54 -1.15 27.20
C SER A 752 -13.90 -2.01 28.43
N GLU A 753 -14.56 -3.14 28.22
CA GLU A 753 -15.01 -4.06 29.27
C GLU A 753 -14.18 -5.35 29.32
N THR A 754 -13.14 -5.50 28.50
CA THR A 754 -12.26 -6.70 28.48
C THR A 754 -11.60 -6.96 29.85
N THR A 755 -11.34 -5.91 30.64
CA THR A 755 -10.78 -6.04 31.98
C THR A 755 -11.84 -6.22 33.07
N HIS A 756 -13.14 -6.15 32.74
CA HIS A 756 -14.23 -6.35 33.67
C HIS A 756 -14.47 -7.85 33.92
N LEU A 757 -13.55 -8.47 34.67
CA LEU A 757 -13.57 -9.93 34.90
C LEU A 757 -14.88 -10.45 35.52
N PRO A 758 -15.54 -9.74 36.46
CA PRO A 758 -16.85 -10.16 36.97
C PRO A 758 -17.94 -10.29 35.89
N LEU A 759 -18.06 -9.31 34.98
CA LEU A 759 -18.95 -9.33 33.83
C LEU A 759 -18.63 -10.49 32.88
N LEU A 760 -17.36 -10.66 32.49
CA LEU A 760 -16.92 -11.75 31.63
C LEU A 760 -17.28 -13.12 32.22
N LYS A 761 -17.01 -13.30 33.52
CA LYS A 761 -17.32 -14.52 34.25
C LYS A 761 -18.82 -14.78 34.28
N LYS A 762 -19.65 -13.76 34.56
CA LYS A 762 -21.11 -13.90 34.59
C LYS A 762 -21.69 -14.25 33.22
N ALA A 763 -21.27 -13.55 32.16
CA ALA A 763 -21.68 -13.85 30.80
C ALA A 763 -21.27 -15.28 30.39
N ALA A 764 -20.04 -15.67 30.70
CA ALA A 764 -19.52 -17.00 30.40
C ALA A 764 -20.26 -18.13 31.16
N PHE A 765 -20.72 -17.89 32.38
CA PHE A 765 -21.48 -18.87 33.19
C PHE A 765 -22.85 -19.23 32.61
N THR A 766 -23.42 -18.42 31.73
CA THR A 766 -24.66 -18.75 31.00
C THR A 766 -24.48 -19.95 30.05
N GLY A 767 -23.23 -20.32 29.74
CA GLY A 767 -22.88 -21.39 28.80
C GLY A 767 -23.07 -21.02 27.32
N LYS A 768 -23.50 -19.79 27.03
CA LYS A 768 -23.69 -19.31 25.67
C LYS A 768 -22.38 -18.89 25.01
N PRO A 769 -22.33 -18.87 23.67
CA PRO A 769 -21.24 -18.24 22.96
C PRO A 769 -20.97 -16.81 23.46
N LEU A 770 -19.69 -16.47 23.55
CA LEU A 770 -19.21 -15.19 24.04
C LEU A 770 -18.20 -14.63 23.06
N ILE A 771 -18.44 -13.39 22.64
CA ILE A 771 -17.50 -12.60 21.85
C ILE A 771 -17.01 -11.45 22.72
N PHE A 772 -15.70 -11.17 22.75
CA PHE A 772 -15.21 -9.91 23.29
C PHE A 772 -14.18 -9.25 22.36
N SER A 773 -14.21 -7.91 22.31
CA SER A 773 -13.21 -7.14 21.56
C SER A 773 -12.02 -6.79 22.44
N ILE A 774 -10.85 -6.47 21.86
CA ILE A 774 -9.62 -6.20 22.64
C ILE A 774 -8.96 -4.84 22.34
N GLY A 775 -9.68 -3.90 21.72
CA GLY A 775 -9.17 -2.56 21.45
C GLY A 775 -8.77 -1.82 22.72
N GLY A 776 -7.48 -1.51 22.85
CA GLY A 776 -6.91 -0.84 24.01
C GLY A 776 -6.57 -1.77 25.18
N ALA A 777 -6.64 -3.09 24.99
CA ALA A 777 -6.12 -4.09 25.92
C ALA A 777 -4.66 -4.44 25.60
N GLN A 778 -3.94 -4.93 26.60
CA GLN A 778 -2.62 -5.55 26.44
C GLN A 778 -2.76 -7.08 26.45
N LEU A 779 -1.80 -7.78 25.84
CA LEU A 779 -1.82 -9.25 25.76
C LEU A 779 -2.08 -9.93 27.12
N LYS A 780 -1.46 -9.45 28.20
CA LYS A 780 -1.69 -9.98 29.55
C LYS A 780 -3.14 -9.84 30.03
N GLU A 781 -3.78 -8.72 29.73
CA GLU A 781 -5.19 -8.48 30.08
C GLU A 781 -6.10 -9.39 29.25
N VAL A 782 -5.76 -9.63 27.99
CA VAL A 782 -6.46 -10.62 27.15
C VAL A 782 -6.30 -12.02 27.72
N GLN A 783 -5.11 -12.41 28.19
CA GLN A 783 -4.88 -13.70 28.86
C GLN A 783 -5.73 -13.84 30.13
N GLU A 784 -5.81 -12.78 30.95
CA GLU A 784 -6.66 -12.76 32.15
C GLU A 784 -8.15 -12.91 31.80
N ALA A 785 -8.62 -12.25 30.74
CA ALA A 785 -9.99 -12.37 30.23
C ALA A 785 -10.30 -13.78 29.74
N VAL A 786 -9.43 -14.37 28.91
CA VAL A 786 -9.57 -15.75 28.42
C VAL A 786 -9.56 -16.75 29.57
N ALA A 787 -8.62 -16.62 30.51
CA ALA A 787 -8.56 -17.49 31.68
C ALA A 787 -9.83 -17.39 32.55
N THR A 788 -10.39 -16.19 32.69
CA THR A 788 -11.65 -15.96 33.41
C THR A 788 -12.81 -16.69 32.73
N VAL A 789 -12.94 -16.59 31.41
CA VAL A 789 -13.98 -17.30 30.64
C VAL A 789 -13.76 -18.82 30.72
N ALA A 790 -12.53 -19.29 30.53
CA ALA A 790 -12.20 -20.71 30.60
C ALA A 790 -12.50 -21.31 31.99
N SER A 791 -12.36 -20.53 33.06
CA SER A 791 -12.66 -20.98 34.43
C SER A 791 -14.13 -21.37 34.67
N THR A 792 -15.06 -20.93 33.81
CA THR A 792 -16.48 -21.33 33.89
C THR A 792 -16.78 -22.61 33.11
N GLY A 793 -15.79 -23.15 32.38
CA GLY A 793 -15.96 -24.28 31.47
C GLY A 793 -16.54 -23.91 30.10
N ASN A 794 -16.78 -22.62 29.82
CA ASN A 794 -17.28 -22.17 28.53
C ASN A 794 -16.17 -22.21 27.46
N LYS A 795 -16.39 -23.00 26.41
CA LYS A 795 -15.46 -23.18 25.28
C LYS A 795 -15.89 -22.43 24.01
N SER A 796 -17.05 -21.79 24.03
CA SER A 796 -17.62 -21.10 22.86
C SER A 796 -17.18 -19.64 22.85
N LEU A 797 -15.89 -19.40 22.63
CA LEU A 797 -15.28 -18.07 22.76
C LEU A 797 -14.75 -17.55 21.43
N SER A 798 -14.97 -16.25 21.20
CA SER A 798 -14.34 -15.50 20.11
C SER A 798 -13.71 -14.21 20.60
N ILE A 799 -12.56 -13.87 20.03
CA ILE A 799 -11.84 -12.64 20.30
C ILE A 799 -11.81 -11.80 19.03
N LEU A 800 -12.28 -10.55 19.12
CA LEU A 800 -12.20 -9.60 18.02
C LEU A 800 -11.05 -8.63 18.25
N HIS A 801 -10.05 -8.68 17.38
CA HIS A 801 -9.08 -7.60 17.28
C HIS A 801 -9.78 -6.31 16.87
N CYS A 802 -9.45 -5.18 17.48
CA CYS A 802 -9.90 -3.87 17.05
C CYS A 802 -8.96 -2.77 17.55
N VAL A 803 -9.08 -1.58 16.97
CA VAL A 803 -8.37 -0.38 17.40
C VAL A 803 -9.35 0.49 18.17
N ALA A 804 -9.01 0.89 19.39
CA ALA A 804 -9.96 1.60 20.25
C ALA A 804 -10.38 2.98 19.73
N LYS A 805 -9.59 3.60 18.84
CA LYS A 805 -9.88 4.88 18.18
C LYS A 805 -11.01 4.69 17.17
N TYR A 806 -11.96 5.62 17.14
CA TYR A 806 -13.14 5.55 16.28
C TYR A 806 -13.41 6.94 15.64
N PRO A 807 -13.23 7.10 14.31
CA PRO A 807 -12.74 6.10 13.38
C PRO A 807 -11.25 5.81 13.58
N ALA A 808 -10.85 4.58 13.31
CA ALA A 808 -9.46 4.21 13.20
C ALA A 808 -8.92 4.56 11.79
N PRO A 809 -7.77 5.22 11.66
CA PRO A 809 -7.05 5.27 10.39
C PRO A 809 -6.74 3.83 9.90
N PRO A 810 -6.89 3.50 8.60
CA PRO A 810 -6.57 2.16 8.09
C PRO A 810 -5.16 1.69 8.45
N SER A 811 -4.17 2.60 8.47
CA SER A 811 -2.78 2.32 8.86
C SER A 811 -2.61 1.87 10.31
N SER A 812 -3.62 2.07 11.16
CA SER A 812 -3.61 1.65 12.56
C SER A 812 -4.26 0.28 12.79
N ALA A 813 -4.83 -0.33 11.74
CA ALA A 813 -5.62 -1.56 11.84
C ALA A 813 -4.89 -2.72 12.51
N ASN A 814 -3.55 -2.80 12.37
CA ASN A 814 -2.68 -3.81 12.96
C ASN A 814 -3.17 -5.25 12.73
N LEU A 815 -3.52 -5.58 11.49
CA LEU A 815 -4.17 -6.86 11.17
C LEU A 815 -3.30 -8.09 11.46
N LYS A 816 -1.98 -7.96 11.61
CA LYS A 816 -1.11 -9.06 12.10
C LYS A 816 -1.49 -9.52 13.51
N ALA A 817 -2.16 -8.69 14.30
CA ALA A 817 -2.65 -9.09 15.62
C ALA A 817 -3.64 -10.26 15.55
N LEU A 818 -4.34 -10.46 14.43
CA LEU A 818 -5.17 -11.64 14.20
C LEU A 818 -4.36 -12.94 14.32
N LYS A 819 -3.14 -12.95 13.75
CA LYS A 819 -2.22 -14.08 13.86
C LYS A 819 -1.73 -14.24 15.31
N THR A 820 -1.40 -13.14 15.98
CA THR A 820 -1.02 -13.14 17.41
C THR A 820 -2.10 -13.79 18.28
N ILE A 821 -3.36 -13.36 18.15
CA ILE A 821 -4.50 -13.97 18.86
C ILE A 821 -4.58 -15.46 18.57
N SER A 822 -4.54 -15.85 17.28
CA SER A 822 -4.66 -17.25 16.88
C SER A 822 -3.53 -18.14 17.40
N THR A 823 -2.38 -17.55 17.73
CA THR A 823 -1.19 -18.25 18.23
C THR A 823 -1.24 -18.39 19.75
N PHE A 824 -1.61 -17.32 20.46
CA PHE A 824 -1.72 -17.35 21.92
C PHE A 824 -2.98 -18.07 22.42
N PHE A 825 -4.05 -18.09 21.63
CA PHE A 825 -5.35 -18.65 21.98
C PHE A 825 -5.86 -19.55 20.84
N PRO A 826 -5.21 -20.70 20.59
CA PRO A 826 -5.59 -21.59 19.49
C PRO A 826 -7.02 -22.16 19.62
N GLU A 827 -7.63 -22.11 20.80
CA GLU A 827 -8.98 -22.58 21.11
C GLU A 827 -10.09 -21.56 20.87
N VAL A 828 -9.77 -20.32 20.43
CA VAL A 828 -10.77 -19.27 20.20
C VAL A 828 -10.99 -19.01 18.71
N VAL A 829 -12.21 -18.61 18.36
CA VAL A 829 -12.48 -18.09 17.01
C VAL A 829 -11.97 -16.66 16.94
N VAL A 830 -11.05 -16.37 16.01
CA VAL A 830 -10.50 -15.01 15.82
C VAL A 830 -11.37 -14.24 14.85
N GLY A 831 -11.65 -12.98 15.17
CA GLY A 831 -12.33 -12.05 14.28
C GLY A 831 -11.77 -10.64 14.36
N TYR A 832 -12.37 -9.73 13.60
CA TYR A 832 -11.98 -8.34 13.53
C TYR A 832 -13.21 -7.44 13.67
N SER A 833 -13.14 -6.49 14.60
CA SER A 833 -14.12 -5.43 14.77
C SER A 833 -13.51 -4.16 14.18
N ASP A 834 -14.05 -3.77 13.04
CA ASP A 834 -13.45 -2.81 12.15
C ASP A 834 -14.01 -1.41 12.42
N HIS A 835 -13.15 -0.53 12.94
CA HIS A 835 -13.45 0.86 13.26
C HIS A 835 -12.98 1.83 12.17
N THR A 836 -12.46 1.34 11.05
CA THR A 836 -12.00 2.17 9.95
C THR A 836 -13.16 2.65 9.07
N MET A 837 -12.99 3.74 8.32
CA MET A 837 -13.95 4.11 7.27
C MET A 837 -13.76 3.33 5.97
N ASP A 838 -12.68 2.55 5.86
CA ASP A 838 -12.47 1.65 4.73
C ASP A 838 -13.38 0.42 4.89
N TYR A 839 -14.28 0.20 3.94
CA TYR A 839 -15.28 -0.87 3.97
C TYR A 839 -15.05 -1.93 2.90
N MET A 840 -13.91 -1.89 2.20
CA MET A 840 -13.57 -2.83 1.14
C MET A 840 -12.24 -3.53 1.44
N GLY A 841 -11.17 -2.77 1.53
CA GLY A 841 -9.81 -3.27 1.69
C GLY A 841 -9.54 -3.89 3.06
N VAL A 842 -9.82 -3.16 4.14
CA VAL A 842 -9.53 -3.62 5.51
C VAL A 842 -10.36 -4.85 5.89
N PRO A 843 -11.69 -4.90 5.65
CA PRO A 843 -12.47 -6.12 5.86
C PRO A 843 -11.98 -7.32 5.03
N SER A 844 -11.64 -7.11 3.76
CA SER A 844 -11.09 -8.15 2.88
C SER A 844 -9.76 -8.69 3.43
N ALA A 845 -8.84 -7.79 3.80
CA ALA A 845 -7.55 -8.16 4.36
C ALA A 845 -7.67 -8.92 5.69
N ALA A 846 -8.58 -8.51 6.58
CA ALA A 846 -8.84 -9.22 7.83
C ALA A 846 -9.31 -10.67 7.57
N VAL A 847 -10.22 -10.87 6.62
CA VAL A 847 -10.70 -12.21 6.22
C VAL A 847 -9.57 -13.03 5.60
N ALA A 848 -8.76 -12.43 4.71
CA ALA A 848 -7.59 -13.08 4.11
C ALA A 848 -6.54 -13.52 5.15
N LEU A 849 -6.42 -12.78 6.25
CA LEU A 849 -5.54 -13.11 7.38
C LEU A 849 -6.17 -14.08 8.39
N GLY A 850 -7.37 -14.58 8.12
CA GLY A 850 -8.02 -15.65 8.88
C GLY A 850 -9.11 -15.19 9.85
N ALA A 851 -9.57 -13.93 9.80
CA ALA A 851 -10.72 -13.50 10.57
C ALA A 851 -11.99 -14.27 10.14
N LYS A 852 -12.70 -14.84 11.11
CA LYS A 852 -13.97 -15.59 10.92
C LYS A 852 -15.20 -14.83 11.39
N ILE A 853 -14.99 -13.64 11.94
CA ILE A 853 -16.04 -12.70 12.28
C ILE A 853 -15.58 -11.31 11.81
N ILE A 854 -16.45 -10.59 11.10
CA ILE A 854 -16.27 -9.16 10.80
C ILE A 854 -17.41 -8.40 11.46
N GLU A 855 -17.08 -7.44 12.31
CA GLU A 855 -18.04 -6.51 12.91
C GLU A 855 -17.79 -5.10 12.38
N LYS A 856 -18.83 -4.44 11.88
CA LYS A 856 -18.73 -3.08 11.32
C LYS A 856 -19.94 -2.25 11.70
N HIS A 857 -19.70 -1.02 12.17
CA HIS A 857 -20.77 -0.08 12.49
C HIS A 857 -21.51 0.38 11.24
N PHE A 858 -22.84 0.50 11.34
CA PHE A 858 -23.67 0.98 10.24
C PHE A 858 -24.83 1.85 10.74
N THR A 859 -25.36 2.66 9.83
CA THR A 859 -26.44 3.59 10.06
C THR A 859 -27.37 3.71 8.85
N LEU A 860 -28.52 4.37 9.02
CA LEU A 860 -29.38 4.76 7.90
C LEU A 860 -28.80 5.94 7.13
N SER A 861 -28.22 6.91 7.85
CA SER A 861 -27.50 8.03 7.28
C SER A 861 -26.56 8.64 8.31
N ARG A 862 -25.37 9.05 7.85
CA ARG A 862 -24.38 9.76 8.68
C ARG A 862 -24.80 11.20 9.01
N ALA A 863 -25.82 11.72 8.34
CA ALA A 863 -26.36 13.06 8.59
C ALA A 863 -27.27 13.12 9.83
N MET A 864 -27.67 11.98 10.38
CA MET A 864 -28.49 11.92 11.60
C MET A 864 -27.65 12.27 12.83
N GLU A 865 -28.29 12.89 13.83
CA GLU A 865 -27.66 13.22 15.10
C GLU A 865 -27.46 11.95 15.95
N GLY A 866 -26.29 11.82 16.58
CA GLY A 866 -26.00 10.77 17.55
C GLY A 866 -24.52 10.38 17.53
N ILE A 867 -24.07 9.69 18.59
CA ILE A 867 -22.64 9.50 18.88
C ILE A 867 -21.88 8.63 17.85
N ASP A 868 -22.57 7.72 17.16
CA ASP A 868 -21.94 6.74 16.26
C ASP A 868 -22.23 7.00 14.78
N HIS A 869 -23.20 7.86 14.45
CA HIS A 869 -23.72 8.04 13.09
C HIS A 869 -22.64 8.46 12.10
N LYS A 870 -21.82 9.47 12.42
CA LYS A 870 -20.80 10.00 11.51
C LYS A 870 -19.72 9.00 11.12
N MET A 871 -19.48 8.00 11.97
CA MET A 871 -18.41 7.01 11.79
C MET A 871 -18.92 5.63 11.36
N SER A 872 -20.20 5.52 11.05
CA SER A 872 -20.88 4.30 10.63
C SER A 872 -21.05 4.23 9.10
N LEU A 873 -21.09 3.02 8.54
CA LEU A 873 -21.39 2.80 7.13
C LEU A 873 -22.85 3.10 6.79
N GLU A 874 -23.10 3.69 5.63
CA GLU A 874 -24.45 3.84 5.08
C GLU A 874 -24.91 2.54 4.38
N PRO A 875 -26.21 2.38 4.08
CA PRO A 875 -26.76 1.12 3.57
C PRO A 875 -26.05 0.55 2.33
N ALA A 876 -25.64 1.41 1.39
CA ALA A 876 -24.93 0.99 0.19
C ALA A 876 -23.52 0.45 0.50
N GLU A 877 -22.82 1.10 1.43
CA GLU A 877 -21.47 0.74 1.84
C GLU A 877 -21.46 -0.56 2.64
N LEU A 878 -22.43 -0.75 3.54
CA LEU A 878 -22.59 -2.02 4.26
C LEU A 878 -22.82 -3.18 3.28
N LYS A 879 -23.67 -2.99 2.27
CA LYS A 879 -23.90 -4.00 1.23
C LYS A 879 -22.63 -4.28 0.42
N GLN A 880 -21.88 -3.24 0.07
CA GLN A 880 -20.62 -3.39 -0.67
C GLN A 880 -19.56 -4.13 0.17
N MET A 881 -19.47 -3.85 1.47
CA MET A 881 -18.58 -4.58 2.39
C MET A 881 -18.91 -6.07 2.42
N VAL A 882 -20.21 -6.42 2.53
CA VAL A 882 -20.65 -7.82 2.50
C VAL A 882 -20.24 -8.49 1.19
N GLN A 883 -20.45 -7.83 0.05
CA GLN A 883 -20.05 -8.35 -1.26
C GLN A 883 -18.54 -8.61 -1.34
N VAL A 884 -17.72 -7.66 -0.86
CA VAL A 884 -16.26 -7.79 -0.87
C VAL A 884 -15.78 -8.91 0.05
N VAL A 885 -16.35 -9.03 1.26
CA VAL A 885 -16.03 -10.14 2.17
C VAL A 885 -16.35 -11.48 1.50
N ARG A 886 -17.54 -11.63 0.93
CA ARG A 886 -17.95 -12.89 0.27
C ARG A 886 -17.11 -13.21 -0.96
N GLU A 887 -16.75 -12.21 -1.75
CA GLU A 887 -15.85 -12.38 -2.90
C GLU A 887 -14.44 -12.78 -2.46
N THR A 888 -13.92 -12.18 -1.38
CA THR A 888 -12.62 -12.55 -0.79
C THR A 888 -12.62 -14.01 -0.36
N GLU A 889 -13.67 -14.48 0.30
CA GLU A 889 -13.80 -15.89 0.69
C GLU A 889 -13.80 -16.83 -0.50
N LYS A 890 -14.52 -16.47 -1.56
CA LYS A 890 -14.56 -17.22 -2.81
C LYS A 890 -13.17 -17.28 -3.45
N GLN A 891 -12.46 -16.16 -3.52
CA GLN A 891 -11.11 -16.09 -4.08
C GLN A 891 -10.13 -16.96 -3.28
N LEU A 892 -10.20 -16.95 -1.95
CA LEU A 892 -9.39 -17.81 -1.10
C LEU A 892 -9.70 -19.31 -1.33
N GLN A 893 -10.97 -19.67 -1.51
CA GLN A 893 -11.37 -21.05 -1.85
C GLN A 893 -10.85 -21.49 -3.22
N GLU A 894 -10.76 -20.56 -4.17
CA GLU A 894 -10.18 -20.77 -5.50
C GLU A 894 -8.64 -20.77 -5.49
N GLY A 895 -8.00 -20.56 -4.34
CA GLY A 895 -6.54 -20.51 -4.20
C GLY A 895 -5.90 -19.24 -4.77
N LYS A 896 -6.69 -18.17 -4.97
CA LYS A 896 -6.18 -16.88 -5.45
C LYS A 896 -5.47 -16.11 -4.34
N HIS A 897 -4.47 -15.34 -4.73
CA HIS A 897 -3.78 -14.43 -3.82
C HIS A 897 -4.61 -13.15 -3.59
N ILE A 898 -4.84 -12.80 -2.33
CA ILE A 898 -5.44 -11.53 -1.94
C ILE A 898 -4.32 -10.54 -1.66
N TYR A 899 -4.32 -9.40 -2.34
CA TYR A 899 -3.40 -8.32 -2.05
C TYR A 899 -3.80 -7.65 -0.73
N ILE A 900 -2.85 -7.49 0.18
CA ILE A 900 -3.03 -6.78 1.44
C ILE A 900 -2.03 -5.63 1.48
N ASP A 901 -2.54 -4.42 1.65
CA ASP A 901 -1.69 -3.24 1.84
C ASP A 901 -0.84 -3.40 3.11
N GLN A 902 0.48 -3.24 2.96
CA GLN A 902 1.42 -3.34 4.08
C GLN A 902 1.11 -2.35 5.20
N ALA A 903 0.51 -1.20 4.89
CA ALA A 903 0.11 -0.21 5.88
C ALA A 903 -0.92 -0.75 6.88
N TRP A 904 -1.76 -1.72 6.51
CA TRP A 904 -2.82 -2.25 7.39
C TRP A 904 -2.32 -3.36 8.32
N LEU A 905 -1.17 -3.96 8.01
CA LEU A 905 -0.66 -5.12 8.72
C LEU A 905 -0.18 -4.80 10.14
N GLY A 906 0.47 -3.65 10.34
CA GLY A 906 1.13 -3.31 11.60
C GLY A 906 2.23 -4.32 12.02
N ASP A 907 2.55 -4.32 13.32
CA ASP A 907 3.57 -5.16 13.95
C ASP A 907 3.02 -6.46 14.57
N GLY A 908 1.70 -6.53 14.77
CA GLY A 908 1.01 -7.63 15.44
C GLY A 908 1.05 -7.58 16.96
N GLU A 909 1.62 -6.54 17.57
CA GLU A 909 1.68 -6.41 19.03
C GLU A 909 0.32 -5.99 19.61
N ILE A 910 -0.18 -6.78 20.58
CA ILE A 910 -1.37 -6.45 21.36
C ILE A 910 -0.92 -5.61 22.57
N THR A 911 -0.72 -4.32 22.32
CA THR A 911 -0.21 -3.37 23.31
C THR A 911 -0.96 -2.04 23.27
N LEU A 912 -0.83 -1.28 24.36
CA LEU A 912 -1.35 0.08 24.48
C LEU A 912 -0.45 1.07 23.76
N THR A 913 -0.90 1.56 22.62
CA THR A 913 -0.24 2.69 21.93
C THR A 913 -0.35 3.97 22.77
N GLU A 914 0.56 4.93 22.54
CA GLU A 914 0.55 6.21 23.26
C GLU A 914 -0.75 6.99 23.04
N GLU A 915 -1.30 6.98 21.82
CA GLU A 915 -2.59 7.59 21.49
C GLU A 915 -3.75 6.96 22.27
N GLN A 916 -3.75 5.64 22.47
CA GLN A 916 -4.83 4.93 23.18
C GLN A 916 -4.77 5.12 24.70
N ARG A 917 -3.59 5.41 25.28
CA ARG A 917 -3.42 5.56 26.73
C ARG A 917 -4.27 6.68 27.30
N SER A 918 -4.40 7.81 26.60
CA SER A 918 -5.21 8.95 27.07
C SER A 918 -6.67 8.55 27.17
N MET A 919 -7.25 7.99 26.11
CA MET A 919 -8.64 7.54 26.07
C MET A 919 -8.92 6.45 27.10
N MET A 920 -8.01 5.49 27.26
CA MET A 920 -8.17 4.39 28.20
C MET A 920 -8.21 4.84 29.67
N LYS A 921 -7.65 6.01 30.03
CA LYS A 921 -7.84 6.57 31.37
C LYS A 921 -9.30 6.89 31.69
N PHE A 922 -10.08 7.30 30.69
CA PHE A 922 -11.48 7.71 30.86
C PHE A 922 -12.45 6.52 30.86
N VAL A 923 -12.13 5.47 30.09
CA VAL A 923 -13.07 4.36 29.83
C VAL A 923 -12.69 3.03 30.48
N ARG A 924 -11.46 2.85 30.99
CA ARG A 924 -11.09 1.61 31.69
C ARG A 924 -11.78 1.53 33.05
N ARG A 925 -12.46 0.42 33.27
CA ARG A 925 -13.21 0.14 34.50
C ARG A 925 -12.32 0.15 35.75
N LYS A 926 -12.86 0.67 36.85
CA LYS A 926 -12.29 0.65 38.20
C LYS A 926 -13.33 0.21 39.21
N ILE A 927 -12.90 -0.21 40.39
CA ILE A 927 -13.80 -0.57 41.49
C ILE A 927 -14.21 0.72 42.22
N PHE A 928 -15.53 0.94 42.32
CA PHE A 928 -16.14 2.09 42.99
C PHE A 928 -17.01 1.64 44.15
N VAL A 929 -17.07 2.46 45.19
CA VAL A 929 -18.08 2.38 46.23
C VAL A 929 -19.38 2.97 45.67
N VAL A 930 -20.52 2.33 45.86
CA VAL A 930 -21.83 2.81 45.35
C VAL A 930 -22.86 3.02 46.45
N LYS A 931 -22.64 2.46 47.64
CA LYS A 931 -23.38 2.77 48.87
C LYS A 931 -22.37 3.13 49.98
N PRO A 932 -22.71 3.96 50.96
CA PRO A 932 -21.80 4.26 52.07
C PRO A 932 -21.38 2.96 52.78
N ILE A 933 -20.10 2.81 53.10
CA ILE A 933 -19.55 1.65 53.82
C ILE A 933 -18.85 2.16 55.08
N LYS A 934 -19.27 1.72 56.26
CA LYS A 934 -18.59 2.11 57.51
C LYS A 934 -17.33 1.27 57.74
N LYS A 935 -16.37 1.84 58.48
CA LYS A 935 -15.22 1.09 58.97
C LYS A 935 -15.67 -0.21 59.66
N GLY A 936 -15.10 -1.34 59.23
CA GLY A 936 -15.43 -2.67 59.73
C GLY A 936 -16.60 -3.36 59.03
N GLU A 937 -17.34 -2.67 58.17
CA GLU A 937 -18.40 -3.25 57.32
C GLU A 937 -17.78 -4.02 56.13
N VAL A 938 -18.50 -5.02 55.63
CA VAL A 938 -18.00 -5.96 54.64
C VAL A 938 -18.28 -5.47 53.21
N PHE A 939 -17.27 -5.54 52.34
CA PHE A 939 -17.45 -5.32 50.90
C PHE A 939 -18.27 -6.45 50.27
N ASN A 940 -19.33 -6.06 49.55
CA ASN A 940 -20.27 -6.98 48.91
C ASN A 940 -20.81 -6.38 47.59
N PRO A 941 -21.47 -7.18 46.74
CA PRO A 941 -21.96 -6.71 45.43
C PRO A 941 -23.03 -5.60 45.49
N GLU A 942 -23.58 -5.27 46.66
CA GLU A 942 -24.54 -4.19 46.80
C GLU A 942 -23.90 -2.84 47.12
N ASN A 943 -22.70 -2.83 47.70
CA ASN A 943 -22.04 -1.60 48.16
C ASN A 943 -20.82 -1.20 47.33
N ILE A 944 -20.31 -2.07 46.46
CA ILE A 944 -19.32 -1.73 45.43
C ILE A 944 -19.77 -2.17 44.04
N SER A 945 -19.26 -1.49 43.01
CA SER A 945 -19.51 -1.79 41.60
C SER A 945 -18.27 -1.52 40.74
N VAL A 946 -18.23 -2.06 39.54
CA VAL A 946 -17.13 -1.86 38.58
C VAL A 946 -17.59 -0.88 37.50
N LEU A 947 -17.15 0.37 37.60
CA LEU A 947 -17.64 1.49 36.78
C LEU A 947 -16.48 2.18 36.03
N ARG A 948 -16.81 2.94 34.98
CA ARG A 948 -15.85 3.79 34.28
C ARG A 948 -15.65 5.10 35.03
N PRO A 949 -14.40 5.61 35.09
CA PRO A 949 -14.08 6.77 35.91
C PRO A 949 -14.46 8.11 35.28
N GLY A 950 -14.64 8.19 33.96
CA GLY A 950 -14.79 9.47 33.27
C GLY A 950 -13.57 10.35 33.51
N ASN A 951 -13.77 11.62 33.88
CA ASN A 951 -12.69 12.58 34.10
C ASN A 951 -12.06 12.51 35.51
N ARG A 952 -12.43 11.53 36.33
CA ARG A 952 -11.94 11.42 37.70
C ARG A 952 -10.49 10.96 37.75
N GLN A 953 -9.74 11.44 38.75
CA GLN A 953 -8.39 10.95 39.05
C GLN A 953 -8.47 9.56 39.68
N VAL A 954 -7.77 8.58 39.09
CA VAL A 954 -7.90 7.15 39.41
C VAL A 954 -6.56 6.42 39.47
N GLU A 955 -5.46 7.15 39.67
CA GLU A 955 -4.11 6.61 39.70
C GLU A 955 -3.91 5.55 40.81
N SER A 956 -4.60 5.70 41.94
CA SER A 956 -4.59 4.75 43.07
C SER A 956 -5.74 3.74 43.05
N ALA A 957 -6.64 3.82 42.06
CA ALA A 957 -7.85 3.00 42.00
C ALA A 957 -7.56 1.55 41.61
N LEU A 958 -8.20 0.62 42.31
CA LEU A 958 -8.09 -0.81 42.08
C LEU A 958 -8.69 -1.21 40.72
N ASP A 959 -7.93 -2.03 39.99
CA ASP A 959 -8.40 -2.68 38.78
C ASP A 959 -9.43 -3.78 39.10
N PRO A 960 -10.37 -4.08 38.18
CA PRO A 960 -11.43 -5.05 38.43
C PRO A 960 -10.94 -6.48 38.71
N LYS A 961 -9.68 -6.81 38.37
CA LYS A 961 -9.09 -8.12 38.72
C LYS A 961 -9.04 -8.38 40.23
N HIS A 962 -8.98 -7.32 41.04
CA HIS A 962 -8.99 -7.41 42.50
C HIS A 962 -10.40 -7.55 43.10
N TYR A 963 -11.45 -7.53 42.27
CA TYR A 963 -12.84 -7.56 42.75
C TYR A 963 -13.13 -8.75 43.67
N TRP A 964 -12.62 -9.94 43.35
CA TRP A 964 -12.83 -11.12 44.19
C TRP A 964 -11.92 -11.18 45.42
N GLU A 965 -10.79 -10.49 45.41
CA GLU A 965 -9.86 -10.43 46.56
C GLU A 965 -10.44 -9.61 47.72
N ILE A 966 -11.23 -8.58 47.37
CA ILE A 966 -11.88 -7.69 48.33
C ILE A 966 -13.24 -8.20 48.81
N MET A 967 -13.92 -9.07 48.06
CA MET A 967 -15.21 -9.63 48.47
C MET A 967 -15.12 -10.33 49.82
N GLY A 968 -15.98 -9.93 50.76
CA GLY A 968 -15.98 -10.49 52.12
C GLY A 968 -14.94 -9.87 53.07
N LYS A 969 -14.05 -8.98 52.60
CA LYS A 969 -13.13 -8.20 53.45
C LYS A 969 -13.87 -7.04 54.13
N LYS A 970 -13.29 -6.53 55.21
CA LYS A 970 -13.83 -5.39 55.97
C LYS A 970 -13.14 -4.10 55.56
N ALA A 971 -13.89 -3.00 55.49
CA ALA A 971 -13.32 -1.67 55.24
C ALA A 971 -12.43 -1.20 56.39
N SER A 972 -11.26 -0.64 56.08
CA SER A 972 -10.29 -0.10 57.07
C SER A 972 -10.68 1.30 57.56
N CYS A 973 -11.50 2.03 56.79
CA CYS A 973 -12.01 3.36 57.07
C CYS A 973 -13.48 3.52 56.58
N ASP A 974 -14.08 4.68 56.86
CA ASP A 974 -15.40 5.03 56.33
C ASP A 974 -15.26 5.44 54.85
N LEU A 975 -16.08 4.87 53.97
CA LEU A 975 -16.05 5.10 52.54
C LEU A 975 -17.38 5.69 52.04
N PHE A 976 -17.28 6.68 51.15
CA PHE A 976 -18.42 7.42 50.64
C PHE A 976 -18.85 6.90 49.25
N PRO A 977 -20.13 7.02 48.89
CA PRO A 977 -20.59 6.67 47.54
C PRO A 977 -19.81 7.39 46.44
N TYR A 978 -19.61 6.67 45.35
CA TYR A 978 -18.93 7.09 44.12
C TYR A 978 -17.45 7.46 44.31
N THR A 979 -16.80 7.00 45.38
CA THR A 979 -15.33 7.06 45.47
C THR A 979 -14.70 5.81 44.86
N VAL A 980 -13.52 5.97 44.25
CA VAL A 980 -12.72 4.83 43.83
C VAL A 980 -12.21 4.07 45.04
N LEU A 981 -12.19 2.75 44.95
CA LEU A 981 -11.59 1.90 45.98
C LEU A 981 -10.08 1.75 45.71
N THR A 982 -9.28 1.93 46.74
CA THR A 982 -7.82 1.82 46.72
C THR A 982 -7.37 0.64 47.59
N LYS A 983 -6.07 0.33 47.56
CA LYS A 983 -5.52 -0.76 48.38
C LYS A 983 -5.62 -0.47 49.89
N GLU A 984 -5.48 0.79 50.29
CA GLU A 984 -5.48 1.23 51.69
C GLU A 984 -6.85 1.06 52.36
N ASP A 985 -7.93 1.00 51.57
CA ASP A 985 -9.31 0.95 52.05
C ASP A 985 -9.73 -0.41 52.62
N TRP A 986 -8.92 -1.46 52.41
CA TRP A 986 -9.24 -2.83 52.86
C TRP A 986 -8.04 -3.62 53.37
N TRP A 987 -6.81 -3.21 53.01
CA TRP A 987 -5.58 -3.86 53.44
C TRP A 987 -5.08 -3.24 54.75
N ASN A 988 -5.24 -3.96 55.86
CA ASN A 988 -4.50 -3.70 57.11
C ASN A 988 -3.33 -4.70 57.18
N GLU A 989 -2.12 -4.22 57.50
CA GLU A 989 -0.93 -5.08 57.74
C GLU A 989 -1.20 -6.24 58.70
#